data_AF-A0A1G3QC75-F1
#
_entry.id   AF-A0A1G3QC75-F1
#
_cell.length_a   1.000
_cell.length_b   1.000
_cell.length_c   1.000
_cell.angle_alpha   90.00
_cell.angle_beta   90.00
_cell.angle_gamma   90.00
#
_symmetry.space_group_name_H-M   'P 1'
#
loop_
_entity.id
_entity.type
_entity.pdbx_description
1 polymer ?
#
loop_
_entity_poly.entity_id
_entity_poly.type
_entity_poly.pdbx_seq_one_letter_code
_entity_poly.pdbx_strand_id
1 'polypeptide(L)'
;MCFVKKYFLISVNCIAVLLVAAAGPASRAVAEEKPDPNRPASVDAVGTEWSRYSWGLYYKNLALVDRKAPERNEYLKKAIDYFNEAGASGAALDRVYYQLSDCYFYLRDFDASLDYARRSLTVNSGDLHPYNRIYNIYLKLRKFDEAAEILEEYLKIKPESVQSRFILAEHYYRNMRELDRAAAAYKKVIEMSERQPIEDYYKEQSWITLANIAYQKGEPEQAVAMYQEALKINKDNLDVIYYLALTCMEMYDLPGAERYSHLFLEKRPGEQTIMSVLGRIYYLRDDIRAVSHLGRAKNTGSVSGILAWGLYCELLRYDEKAEKLLNSVLKFAPRTISLHMALARIHQRKGDISAAFNEYVTTGVLMYNGKLYEEARRSLTEAARLNNGIPGVYYYLAKTHEDSQHLSLALYNYIRANGLQPEIDLMIHIGYLYGVKKDYARAIGYFNRASAKEPKNSKPYFFKGLISLWQEDYSTAERHIQRAILLDEKKETYYFYHAIVMEKMSKLNRAIKSLEKAIRHNPESARSYNYLGYLYADNNMKIDESLGLILKALELEPGNGAYTDSLGWAYYRKGDLKRALESLLAAEEILRKENSPDPVVYDHIGDTYLKLGRIVDALKYWNKSNEMKKSASVESKIKKFGNKQ
;
A
#
# COMPACT_ATOMS: atom_id res chain seq x y z
N MET A 1 -15.14 6.00 -13.42
CA MET A 1 -15.02 7.29 -14.16
C MET A 1 -16.22 8.27 -14.02
N CYS A 2 -17.30 7.95 -13.27
CA CYS A 2 -18.45 8.88 -13.08
C CYS A 2 -18.63 9.46 -11.66
N PHE A 3 -17.74 9.17 -10.70
CA PHE A 3 -17.89 9.68 -9.32
C PHE A 3 -17.28 11.06 -9.06
N VAL A 4 -16.54 11.64 -10.02
CA VAL A 4 -15.77 12.88 -9.83
C VAL A 4 -16.63 14.16 -9.95
N LYS A 5 -17.83 14.10 -10.53
CA LYS A 5 -18.57 15.32 -10.92
C LYS A 5 -19.43 15.99 -9.83
N LYS A 6 -19.63 15.39 -8.64
CA LYS A 6 -20.62 15.89 -7.67
C LYS A 6 -20.07 16.64 -6.43
N TYR A 7 -18.75 16.71 -6.23
CA TYR A 7 -18.14 17.40 -5.07
C TYR A 7 -17.56 18.79 -5.39
N PHE A 8 -17.89 19.35 -6.56
CA PHE A 8 -17.31 20.60 -7.05
C PHE A 8 -17.84 21.90 -6.38
N LEU A 9 -18.61 21.83 -5.29
CA LEU A 9 -19.30 23.02 -4.75
C LEU A 9 -19.35 23.17 -3.22
N ILE A 10 -18.64 22.34 -2.44
CA ILE A 10 -18.60 22.49 -0.96
C ILE A 10 -17.18 22.29 -0.47
N SER A 11 -16.33 23.32 -0.55
CA SER A 11 -15.10 23.50 0.27
C SER A 11 -14.31 24.78 -0.05
N VAL A 12 -14.99 25.87 -0.43
CA VAL A 12 -14.33 27.19 -0.59
C VAL A 12 -14.12 27.91 0.76
N ASN A 13 -14.67 27.40 1.88
CA ASN A 13 -14.67 28.13 3.16
C ASN A 13 -13.71 27.62 4.26
N CYS A 14 -12.94 26.55 4.07
CA CYS A 14 -12.10 26.02 5.17
C CYS A 14 -10.62 26.46 5.17
N ILE A 15 -10.13 27.15 4.14
CA ILE A 15 -8.74 27.70 4.14
C ILE A 15 -8.69 29.13 4.71
N ALA A 16 -9.84 29.79 4.89
CA ALA A 16 -9.91 31.16 5.43
C ALA A 16 -9.99 31.25 6.96
N VAL A 17 -10.02 30.12 7.69
CA VAL A 17 -10.30 30.11 9.15
C VAL A 17 -9.06 29.89 10.02
N LEU A 18 -7.91 29.51 9.46
CA LEU A 18 -6.67 29.24 10.23
C LEU A 18 -5.79 30.47 10.53
N LEU A 19 -6.32 31.70 10.42
CA LEU A 19 -5.57 32.94 10.72
C LEU A 19 -6.18 33.80 11.85
N VAL A 20 -7.13 33.29 12.65
CA VAL A 20 -7.81 34.12 13.68
C VAL A 20 -7.72 33.60 15.12
N ALA A 21 -7.19 32.41 15.40
CA ALA A 21 -7.21 31.86 16.76
C ALA A 21 -5.87 31.99 17.50
N ALA A 22 -5.52 33.21 17.95
CA ALA A 22 -4.55 33.43 19.03
C ALA A 22 -4.76 34.78 19.72
N ALA A 23 -5.89 34.95 20.41
CA ALA A 23 -6.02 35.94 21.48
C ALA A 23 -7.13 35.49 22.45
N GLY A 24 -6.72 34.85 23.55
CA GLY A 24 -7.56 34.69 24.75
C GLY A 24 -7.60 35.98 25.58
N PRO A 25 -8.56 36.11 26.50
CA PRO A 25 -9.12 37.40 26.90
C PRO A 25 -8.29 38.10 27.97
N ALA A 26 -7.93 39.36 27.74
CA ALA A 26 -7.57 40.28 28.80
C ALA A 26 -8.69 41.32 28.94
N SER A 27 -9.56 41.08 29.91
CA SER A 27 -10.47 42.10 30.44
C SER A 27 -9.67 43.09 31.27
N ARG A 28 -9.78 44.39 30.94
CA ARG A 28 -9.99 45.46 31.92
C ARG A 28 -10.38 46.75 31.20
N ALA A 29 -11.51 47.29 31.62
CA ALA A 29 -12.07 48.55 31.18
C ALA A 29 -11.07 49.70 31.38
N VAL A 30 -10.93 50.53 30.35
CA VAL A 30 -10.50 51.93 30.47
C VAL A 30 -11.45 52.73 29.59
N ALA A 31 -12.04 53.75 30.21
CA ALA A 31 -13.12 54.57 29.69
C ALA A 31 -12.78 55.27 28.37
N GLU A 32 -13.82 55.48 27.56
CA GLU A 32 -13.82 56.31 26.37
C GLU A 32 -13.42 57.75 26.69
N GLU A 33 -12.34 58.25 26.10
CA GLU A 33 -12.15 59.68 25.84
C GLU A 33 -11.92 59.88 24.35
N LYS A 34 -12.79 60.68 23.72
CA LYS A 34 -12.62 61.15 22.34
C LYS A 34 -11.43 62.14 22.30
N PRO A 35 -10.52 62.05 21.31
CA PRO A 35 -9.41 62.98 21.24
C PRO A 35 -9.87 64.37 20.77
N ASP A 36 -9.43 65.40 21.49
CA ASP A 36 -9.56 66.82 21.19
C ASP A 36 -8.73 67.20 19.94
N PRO A 37 -9.32 67.80 18.90
CA PRO A 37 -8.64 68.11 17.65
C PRO A 37 -7.63 69.29 17.73
N ASN A 38 -7.42 69.95 18.87
CA ASN A 38 -6.64 71.19 18.95
C ASN A 38 -5.40 71.20 19.87
N ARG A 39 -4.78 70.04 20.19
CA ARG A 39 -3.54 70.02 21.00
C ARG A 39 -2.27 69.98 20.13
N PRO A 40 -1.35 70.96 20.21
CA PRO A 40 -0.13 70.97 19.41
C PRO A 40 0.92 69.99 19.97
N ALA A 41 1.67 69.38 19.05
CA ALA A 41 2.63 68.31 19.28
C ALA A 41 3.94 68.77 19.97
N SER A 42 4.44 67.96 20.90
CA SER A 42 5.88 67.87 21.21
C SER A 42 6.26 66.39 21.27
N VAL A 43 6.90 65.89 20.22
CA VAL A 43 7.39 64.51 20.15
C VAL A 43 8.91 64.53 20.12
N ASP A 44 9.52 64.02 21.19
CA ASP A 44 10.92 63.59 21.18
C ASP A 44 11.07 62.42 20.18
N ALA A 45 12.14 62.50 19.38
CA ALA A 45 12.37 61.82 18.10
C ALA A 45 12.60 60.29 18.16
N VAL A 46 12.02 59.57 19.12
CA VAL A 46 12.05 58.09 19.18
C VAL A 46 10.63 57.48 19.15
N GLY A 47 9.57 58.30 19.03
CA GLY A 47 8.17 57.84 19.07
C GLY A 47 7.32 58.01 17.79
N THR A 48 7.77 58.76 16.79
CA THR A 48 6.94 59.15 15.63
C THR A 48 6.78 58.05 14.58
N GLU A 49 7.78 57.22 14.34
CA GLU A 49 7.77 56.22 13.26
C GLU A 49 6.80 55.05 13.55
N TRP A 50 6.89 54.50 14.76
CA TRP A 50 5.94 53.48 15.23
C TRP A 50 4.52 54.02 15.34
N SER A 51 4.36 55.33 15.58
CA SER A 51 3.05 55.97 15.55
C SER A 51 2.44 55.94 14.15
N ARG A 52 3.22 56.25 13.11
CA ARG A 52 2.77 56.22 11.70
C ARG A 52 2.47 54.80 11.22
N TYR A 53 3.33 53.84 11.56
CA TYR A 53 3.10 52.43 11.25
C TYR A 53 1.80 51.92 11.91
N SER A 54 1.55 52.30 13.17
CA SER A 54 0.33 51.93 13.90
C SER A 54 -0.93 52.55 13.27
N TRP A 55 -0.87 53.81 12.82
CA TRP A 55 -1.95 54.44 12.05
C TRP A 55 -2.20 53.73 10.72
N GLY A 56 -1.14 53.30 10.01
CA GLY A 56 -1.27 52.48 8.81
C GLY A 56 -2.04 51.17 9.08
N LEU A 57 -1.69 50.45 10.15
CA LEU A 57 -2.40 49.24 10.57
C LEU A 57 -3.86 49.53 10.94
N TYR A 58 -4.13 50.63 11.65
CA TYR A 58 -5.47 51.06 12.03
C TYR A 58 -6.37 51.26 10.80
N TYR A 59 -5.94 52.07 9.83
CA TYR A 59 -6.71 52.33 8.62
C TYR A 59 -6.86 51.08 7.75
N LYS A 60 -5.81 50.25 7.66
CA LYS A 60 -5.92 48.96 6.97
C LYS A 60 -6.99 48.07 7.61
N ASN A 61 -6.99 47.96 8.94
CA ASN A 61 -7.97 47.15 9.66
C ASN A 61 -9.39 47.68 9.48
N LEU A 62 -9.60 49.00 9.53
CA LEU A 62 -10.90 49.62 9.20
C LEU A 62 -11.40 49.20 7.81
N ALA A 63 -10.51 49.18 6.81
CA ALA A 63 -10.85 48.74 5.46
C ALA A 63 -11.21 47.24 5.36
N LEU A 64 -10.84 46.43 6.36
CA LEU A 64 -11.10 45.00 6.39
C LEU A 64 -12.34 44.62 7.21
N VAL A 65 -12.89 45.53 8.03
CA VAL A 65 -14.10 45.33 8.83
C VAL A 65 -15.32 45.12 7.93
N ASP A 66 -15.58 46.05 7.01
CA ASP A 66 -16.63 45.91 5.99
C ASP A 66 -16.03 45.95 4.59
N ARG A 67 -15.99 44.77 3.96
CA ARG A 67 -15.43 44.58 2.61
C ARG A 67 -16.27 45.25 1.51
N LYS A 68 -17.50 45.67 1.80
CA LYS A 68 -18.42 46.31 0.85
C LYS A 68 -18.58 47.81 1.09
N ALA A 69 -17.98 48.35 2.15
CA ALA A 69 -18.07 49.78 2.46
C ALA A 69 -17.48 50.62 1.32
N PRO A 70 -18.15 51.70 0.89
CA PRO A 70 -17.66 52.58 -0.18
C PRO A 70 -16.33 53.26 0.19
N GLU A 71 -16.09 53.52 1.48
CA GLU A 71 -14.88 54.15 2.01
C GLU A 71 -13.68 53.19 2.08
N ARG A 72 -13.87 51.89 1.82
CA ARG A 72 -12.82 50.87 1.95
C ARG A 72 -11.55 51.24 1.19
N ASN A 73 -11.68 51.66 -0.06
CA ASN A 73 -10.52 51.99 -0.89
C ASN A 73 -9.84 53.28 -0.41
N GLU A 74 -10.59 54.21 0.19
CA GLU A 74 -10.03 55.42 0.80
C GLU A 74 -9.22 55.08 2.04
N TYR A 75 -9.72 54.20 2.91
CA TYR A 75 -8.98 53.71 4.07
C TYR A 75 -7.70 52.96 3.67
N LEU A 76 -7.73 52.15 2.60
CA LEU A 76 -6.53 51.50 2.08
C LEU A 76 -5.51 52.50 1.54
N LYS A 77 -5.95 53.56 0.86
CA LYS A 77 -5.05 54.64 0.41
C LYS A 77 -4.42 55.39 1.58
N LYS A 78 -5.23 55.77 2.59
CA LYS A 78 -4.71 56.37 3.83
C LYS A 78 -3.69 55.46 4.51
N ALA A 79 -3.96 54.16 4.60
CA ALA A 79 -3.01 53.19 5.16
C ALA A 79 -1.68 53.17 4.37
N ILE A 80 -1.75 53.20 3.03
CA ILE A 80 -0.56 53.28 2.16
C ILE A 80 0.25 54.55 2.45
N ASP A 81 -0.39 55.71 2.59
CA ASP A 81 0.29 56.97 2.90
C ASP A 81 1.04 56.88 4.24
N TYR A 82 0.37 56.39 5.29
CA TYR A 82 0.99 56.19 6.60
C TYR A 82 2.13 55.16 6.59
N PHE A 83 2.03 54.09 5.80
CA PHE A 83 3.12 53.11 5.66
C PHE A 83 4.30 53.67 4.86
N ASN A 84 4.06 54.46 3.82
CA ASN A 84 5.13 55.14 3.07
C ASN A 84 5.89 56.13 3.96
N GLU A 85 5.18 56.91 4.78
CA GLU A 85 5.79 57.79 5.76
C GLU A 85 6.59 57.01 6.82
N ALA A 86 6.06 55.89 7.31
CA ALA A 86 6.77 55.03 8.26
C ALA A 86 8.05 54.42 7.63
N GLY A 87 8.04 54.13 6.33
CA GLY A 87 9.20 53.61 5.60
C GLY A 87 10.28 54.64 5.30
N ALA A 88 10.00 55.94 5.45
CA ALA A 88 10.94 57.02 5.11
C ALA A 88 12.20 57.01 5.98
N SER A 89 12.14 56.46 7.19
CA SER A 89 13.29 56.33 8.10
C SER A 89 14.22 55.16 7.76
N GLY A 90 13.76 54.23 6.91
CA GLY A 90 14.48 52.99 6.60
C GLY A 90 14.43 51.92 7.69
N ALA A 91 13.68 52.12 8.77
CA ALA A 91 13.50 51.13 9.83
C ALA A 91 12.42 50.08 9.47
N ALA A 92 12.66 48.81 9.83
CA ALA A 92 11.71 47.69 9.65
C ALA A 92 11.07 47.61 8.25
N LEU A 93 11.85 47.91 7.21
CA LEU A 93 11.39 48.00 5.82
C LEU A 93 10.75 46.71 5.32
N ASP A 94 11.18 45.55 5.80
CA ASP A 94 10.56 44.25 5.50
C ASP A 94 9.07 44.25 5.86
N ARG A 95 8.73 44.68 7.09
CA ARG A 95 7.36 44.76 7.57
C ARG A 95 6.57 45.83 6.83
N VAL A 96 7.15 47.01 6.63
CA VAL A 96 6.49 48.13 5.92
C VAL A 96 6.15 47.72 4.48
N TYR A 97 7.10 47.15 3.74
CA TYR A 97 6.88 46.69 2.38
C TYR A 97 5.83 45.57 2.31
N TYR A 98 5.82 44.64 3.28
CA TYR A 98 4.76 43.64 3.33
C TYR A 98 3.37 44.27 3.56
N GLN A 99 3.24 45.25 4.47
CA GLN A 99 1.96 45.94 4.69
C GLN A 99 1.50 46.71 3.45
N LEU A 100 2.41 47.39 2.75
CA LEU A 100 2.12 48.05 1.47
C LEU A 100 1.63 47.04 0.42
N SER A 101 2.32 45.91 0.28
CA SER A 101 1.91 44.83 -0.61
C SER A 101 0.50 44.33 -0.29
N ASP A 102 0.17 44.16 1.00
CA ASP A 102 -1.15 43.75 1.48
C ASP A 102 -2.24 44.76 1.09
N CYS A 103 -1.98 46.06 1.28
CA CYS A 103 -2.90 47.13 0.86
C CYS A 103 -3.15 47.13 -0.66
N TYR A 104 -2.09 47.06 -1.48
CA TYR A 104 -2.24 47.00 -2.94
C TYR A 104 -2.95 45.73 -3.41
N PHE A 105 -2.70 44.59 -2.77
CA PHE A 105 -3.45 43.35 -3.03
C PHE A 105 -4.95 43.54 -2.83
N TYR A 106 -5.33 44.21 -1.74
CA TYR A 106 -6.73 44.49 -1.41
C TYR A 106 -7.37 45.54 -2.33
N LEU A 107 -6.58 46.42 -2.94
CA LEU A 107 -6.99 47.32 -4.03
C LEU A 107 -7.06 46.64 -5.39
N ARG A 108 -6.62 45.37 -5.50
CA ARG A 108 -6.49 44.60 -6.75
C ARG A 108 -5.43 45.15 -7.72
N ASP A 109 -4.50 45.96 -7.22
CA ASP A 109 -3.30 46.34 -7.95
C ASP A 109 -2.23 45.28 -7.70
N PHE A 110 -2.26 44.22 -8.50
CA PHE A 110 -1.39 43.07 -8.32
C PHE A 110 0.07 43.35 -8.68
N ASP A 111 0.33 44.26 -9.61
CA ASP A 111 1.69 44.61 -10.03
C ASP A 111 2.41 45.38 -8.92
N ALA A 112 1.78 46.41 -8.35
CA ALA A 112 2.33 47.11 -7.19
C ALA A 112 2.46 46.18 -5.99
N SER A 113 1.47 45.31 -5.76
CA SER A 113 1.53 44.33 -4.67
C SER A 113 2.70 43.36 -4.81
N LEU A 114 2.97 42.85 -6.02
CA LEU A 114 4.12 41.98 -6.30
C LEU A 114 5.45 42.70 -6.10
N ASP A 115 5.57 43.96 -6.56
CA ASP A 115 6.78 44.78 -6.37
C ASP A 115 7.10 44.93 -4.88
N TYR A 116 6.15 45.41 -4.08
CA TYR A 116 6.36 45.58 -2.65
C TYR A 116 6.59 44.25 -1.91
N ALA A 117 5.95 43.15 -2.31
CA ALA A 117 6.24 41.85 -1.72
C ALA A 117 7.69 41.42 -2.01
N ARG A 118 8.17 41.60 -3.23
CA ARG A 118 9.56 41.28 -3.59
C ARG A 118 10.55 42.19 -2.87
N ARG A 119 10.26 43.48 -2.72
CA ARG A 119 11.07 44.41 -1.90
C ARG A 119 11.12 44.01 -0.43
N SER A 120 10.03 43.46 0.12
CA SER A 120 10.04 42.89 1.47
C SER A 120 11.03 41.71 1.55
N LEU A 121 11.02 40.82 0.55
CA LEU A 121 11.94 39.68 0.47
C LEU A 121 13.42 40.08 0.28
N THR A 122 13.72 41.19 -0.40
CA THR A 122 15.11 41.67 -0.51
C THR A 122 15.67 42.15 0.83
N VAL A 123 14.81 42.60 1.75
CA VAL A 123 15.21 43.01 3.11
C VAL A 123 15.25 41.80 4.05
N ASN A 124 14.24 40.93 3.98
CA ASN A 124 14.13 39.75 4.84
C ASN A 124 13.60 38.55 4.04
N SER A 125 14.51 37.74 3.49
CA SER A 125 14.15 36.55 2.70
C SER A 125 13.63 35.37 3.52
N GLY A 126 13.69 35.45 4.85
CA GLY A 126 13.26 34.39 5.78
C GLY A 126 11.81 34.50 6.24
N ASP A 127 11.11 35.61 5.94
CA ASP A 127 9.71 35.80 6.30
C ASP A 127 8.78 35.08 5.30
N LEU A 128 7.88 34.24 5.80
CA LEU A 128 6.89 33.50 5.00
C LEU A 128 5.79 34.41 4.41
N HIS A 129 5.46 35.52 5.07
CA HIS A 129 4.29 36.32 4.69
C HIS A 129 4.35 36.87 3.26
N PRO A 130 5.47 37.44 2.78
CA PRO A 130 5.57 37.92 1.40
C PRO A 130 5.52 36.78 0.37
N TYR A 131 6.09 35.60 0.65
CA TYR A 131 5.95 34.43 -0.25
C TYR A 131 4.49 34.02 -0.37
N ASN A 132 3.76 33.92 0.75
CA ASN A 132 2.33 33.61 0.74
C ASN A 132 1.52 34.67 -0.04
N ARG A 133 1.93 35.95 0.03
CA ARG A 133 1.30 37.03 -0.72
C ARG A 133 1.51 36.87 -2.22
N ILE A 134 2.76 36.66 -2.66
CA ILE A 134 3.12 36.43 -4.06
C ILE A 134 2.41 35.16 -4.59
N TYR A 135 2.44 34.06 -3.84
CA TYR A 135 1.73 32.82 -4.14
C TYR A 135 0.23 33.08 -4.39
N ASN A 136 -0.44 33.80 -3.48
CA ASN A 136 -1.87 34.10 -3.62
C ASN A 136 -2.17 35.01 -4.82
N ILE A 137 -1.26 35.90 -5.19
CA ILE A 137 -1.38 36.72 -6.41
C ILE A 137 -1.28 35.83 -7.65
N TYR A 138 -0.26 34.98 -7.73
CA TYR A 138 -0.10 34.05 -8.85
C TYR A 138 -1.28 33.09 -8.99
N LEU A 139 -1.84 32.58 -7.88
CA LEU A 139 -3.09 31.82 -7.91
C LEU A 139 -4.25 32.60 -8.52
N LYS A 140 -4.44 33.88 -8.14
CA LYS A 140 -5.51 34.73 -8.71
C LYS A 140 -5.31 34.99 -10.20
N LEU A 141 -4.06 35.12 -10.63
CA LEU A 141 -3.68 35.28 -12.03
C LEU A 141 -3.66 33.95 -12.81
N ARG A 142 -3.94 32.81 -12.14
CA ARG A 142 -3.87 31.45 -12.69
C ARG A 142 -2.49 31.08 -13.25
N LYS A 143 -1.45 31.67 -12.68
CA LYS A 143 -0.03 31.43 -12.92
C LYS A 143 0.46 30.33 -11.99
N PHE A 144 0.12 29.07 -12.30
CA PHE A 144 0.32 27.96 -11.37
C PHE A 144 1.80 27.56 -11.23
N ASP A 145 2.55 27.57 -12.33
CA ASP A 145 3.98 27.26 -12.29
C ASP A 145 4.74 28.29 -11.43
N GLU A 146 4.50 29.58 -11.64
CA GLU A 146 5.13 30.65 -10.85
C GLU A 146 4.69 30.62 -9.38
N ALA A 147 3.47 30.15 -9.09
CA ALA A 147 2.99 29.93 -7.73
C ALA A 147 3.71 28.75 -7.05
N ALA A 148 4.04 27.68 -7.78
CA ALA A 148 4.85 26.61 -7.23
C ALA A 148 6.30 27.07 -6.99
N GLU A 149 6.90 27.77 -7.96
CA GLU A 149 8.27 28.27 -7.90
C GLU A 149 8.52 29.15 -6.66
N ILE A 150 7.60 30.05 -6.32
CA ILE A 150 7.78 30.94 -5.16
C ILE A 150 7.77 30.17 -3.83
N LEU A 151 6.98 29.09 -3.71
CA LEU A 151 6.99 28.23 -2.52
C LEU A 151 8.23 27.33 -2.48
N GLU A 152 8.69 26.85 -3.63
CA GLU A 152 9.95 26.11 -3.75
C GLU A 152 11.16 26.97 -3.37
N GLU A 153 11.17 28.24 -3.77
CA GLU A 153 12.19 29.23 -3.39
C GLU A 153 12.26 29.38 -1.86
N TYR A 154 11.12 29.57 -1.20
CA TYR A 154 11.08 29.63 0.26
C TYR A 154 11.59 28.34 0.92
N LEU A 155 11.21 27.17 0.39
CA LEU A 155 11.63 25.87 0.93
C LEU A 155 13.13 25.57 0.73
N LYS A 156 13.82 26.26 -0.19
CA LYS A 156 15.29 26.21 -0.29
C LYS A 156 15.95 26.91 0.90
N ILE A 157 15.34 28.00 1.38
CA ILE A 157 15.83 28.78 2.53
C ILE A 157 15.43 28.14 3.85
N LYS A 158 14.18 27.67 3.93
CA LYS A 158 13.53 27.12 5.13
C LYS A 158 12.99 25.71 4.88
N PRO A 159 13.86 24.71 4.66
CA PRO A 159 13.44 23.34 4.37
C PRO A 159 12.65 22.69 5.53
N GLU A 160 12.78 23.19 6.75
CA GLU A 160 12.03 22.72 7.92
C GLU A 160 10.56 23.16 7.95
N SER A 161 10.14 24.06 7.05
CA SER A 161 8.76 24.56 7.04
C SER A 161 7.76 23.51 6.55
N VAL A 162 7.03 22.91 7.50
CA VAL A 162 5.96 21.94 7.23
C VAL A 162 4.79 22.60 6.53
N GLN A 163 4.37 23.78 7.00
CA GLN A 163 3.25 24.53 6.44
C GLN A 163 3.45 24.85 4.95
N SER A 164 4.60 25.43 4.57
CA SER A 164 4.84 25.79 3.17
C SER A 164 4.95 24.57 2.25
N ARG A 165 5.55 23.49 2.75
CA ARG A 165 5.61 22.22 2.03
C ARG A 165 4.23 21.60 1.82
N PHE A 166 3.37 21.67 2.84
CA PHE A 166 2.00 21.21 2.73
C PHE A 166 1.19 22.05 1.73
N ILE A 167 1.33 23.38 1.75
CA ILE A 167 0.69 24.27 0.77
C ILE A 167 1.17 23.94 -0.66
N LEU A 168 2.47 23.69 -0.84
CA LEU A 168 3.03 23.27 -2.14
C LEU A 168 2.47 21.92 -2.59
N ALA A 169 2.32 20.96 -1.68
CA ALA A 169 1.70 19.66 -1.98
C ALA A 169 0.23 19.82 -2.43
N GLU A 170 -0.56 20.61 -1.71
CA GLU A 170 -1.93 20.95 -2.08
C GLU A 170 -2.00 21.68 -3.43
N HIS A 171 -1.01 22.53 -3.73
CA HIS A 171 -0.92 23.23 -4.99
C HIS A 171 -0.70 22.27 -6.16
N TYR A 172 0.28 21.36 -6.05
CA TYR A 172 0.50 20.31 -7.05
C TYR A 172 -0.74 19.45 -7.26
N TYR A 173 -1.42 19.07 -6.17
CA TYR A 173 -2.59 18.20 -6.21
C TYR A 173 -3.81 18.88 -6.86
N ARG A 174 -4.20 20.07 -6.37
CA ARG A 174 -5.46 20.71 -6.75
C ARG A 174 -5.36 21.57 -8.01
N ASN A 175 -4.27 22.33 -8.14
CA ASN A 175 -4.14 23.35 -9.19
C ASN A 175 -3.42 22.79 -10.41
N MET A 176 -2.27 22.13 -10.23
CA MET A 176 -1.47 21.58 -11.34
C MET A 176 -1.89 20.17 -11.77
N ARG A 177 -2.55 19.42 -10.88
CA ARG A 177 -2.93 18.00 -11.07
C ARG A 177 -1.72 17.07 -11.30
N GLU A 178 -0.58 17.44 -10.74
CA GLU A 178 0.65 16.66 -10.81
C GLU A 178 0.72 15.68 -9.64
N LEU A 179 0.09 14.51 -9.80
CA LEU A 179 -0.10 13.55 -8.71
C LEU A 179 1.23 13.04 -8.11
N ASP A 180 2.27 12.88 -8.94
CA ASP A 180 3.58 12.40 -8.48
C ASP A 180 4.33 13.43 -7.64
N ARG A 181 4.35 14.69 -8.08
CA ARG A 181 4.96 15.80 -7.32
C ARG A 181 4.18 16.06 -6.02
N ALA A 182 2.85 16.02 -6.09
CA ALA A 182 2.00 16.09 -4.90
C ALA A 182 2.33 14.96 -3.91
N ALA A 183 2.36 13.71 -4.37
CA ALA A 183 2.66 12.56 -3.52
C ALA A 183 4.05 12.65 -2.88
N ALA A 184 5.07 13.07 -3.64
CA ALA A 184 6.41 13.28 -3.11
C ALA A 184 6.44 14.37 -2.03
N ALA A 185 5.70 15.45 -2.22
CA ALA A 185 5.62 16.54 -1.25
C ALA A 185 4.88 16.12 0.05
N TYR A 186 3.75 15.39 -0.04
CA TYR A 186 3.05 14.86 1.13
C TYR A 186 3.86 13.82 1.90
N LYS A 187 4.58 12.93 1.21
CA LYS A 187 5.48 11.96 1.86
C LYS A 187 6.54 12.67 2.71
N LYS A 188 7.14 13.74 2.19
CA LYS A 188 8.08 14.56 2.96
C LYS A 188 7.44 15.21 4.19
N VAL A 189 6.18 15.63 4.14
CA VAL A 189 5.45 16.13 5.33
C VAL A 189 5.35 15.04 6.40
N ILE A 190 5.04 13.80 6.01
CA ILE A 190 4.95 12.66 6.93
C ILE A 190 6.33 12.30 7.51
N GLU A 191 7.37 12.22 6.70
CA GLU A 191 8.75 11.96 7.15
C GLU A 191 9.23 12.99 8.19
N MET A 192 8.82 14.26 8.03
CA MET A 192 9.14 15.29 9.01
C MET A 192 8.40 15.09 10.33
N SER A 193 7.17 14.56 10.30
CA SER A 193 6.40 14.26 11.52
C SER A 193 7.08 13.23 12.42
N GLU A 194 7.99 12.42 11.87
CA GLU A 194 8.77 11.42 12.62
C GLU A 194 10.00 12.05 13.28
N ARG A 195 10.46 13.20 12.78
CA ARG A 195 11.66 13.90 13.26
C ARG A 195 11.32 15.04 14.22
N GLN A 196 10.16 15.65 14.07
CA GLN A 196 9.69 16.76 14.89
C GLN A 196 8.17 16.70 15.10
N PRO A 197 7.66 17.25 16.23
CA PRO A 197 6.23 17.43 16.40
C PRO A 197 5.65 18.35 15.31
N ILE A 198 4.59 17.90 14.66
CA ILE A 198 3.80 18.71 13.71
C ILE A 198 2.33 18.64 14.11
N GLU A 199 1.53 19.62 13.68
CA GLU A 199 0.09 19.57 13.91
C GLU A 199 -0.52 18.36 13.20
N ASP A 200 -1.40 17.65 13.92
CA ASP A 200 -2.07 16.45 13.44
C ASP A 200 -2.82 16.69 12.12
N TYR A 201 -3.35 17.90 11.92
CA TYR A 201 -4.02 18.31 10.68
C TYR A 201 -3.16 18.06 9.43
N TYR A 202 -1.89 18.48 9.43
CA TYR A 202 -1.02 18.31 8.27
C TYR A 202 -0.72 16.84 8.00
N LYS A 203 -0.52 16.06 9.06
CA LYS A 203 -0.21 14.63 8.96
C LYS A 203 -1.42 13.84 8.47
N GLU A 204 -2.58 14.05 9.09
CA GLU A 204 -3.85 13.43 8.73
C GLU A 204 -4.20 13.73 7.27
N GLN A 205 -4.20 15.00 6.87
CA GLN A 205 -4.56 15.41 5.51
C GLN A 205 -3.56 14.89 4.47
N SER A 206 -2.26 14.79 4.81
CA SER A 206 -1.26 14.19 3.93
C SER A 206 -1.56 12.71 3.65
N TRP A 207 -1.93 11.94 4.68
CA TRP A 207 -2.34 10.54 4.51
C TRP A 207 -3.61 10.40 3.69
N ILE A 208 -4.62 11.23 3.95
CA ILE A 208 -5.89 11.22 3.20
C ILE A 208 -5.64 11.52 1.72
N THR A 209 -4.86 12.55 1.41
CA THR A 209 -4.59 12.92 0.01
C THR A 209 -3.71 11.89 -0.69
N LEU A 210 -2.71 11.31 -0.01
CA LEU A 210 -1.94 10.20 -0.55
C LEU A 210 -2.82 8.98 -0.84
N ALA A 211 -3.75 8.65 0.05
CA ALA A 211 -4.72 7.59 -0.16
C ALA A 211 -5.59 7.86 -1.39
N ASN A 212 -6.09 9.09 -1.54
CA ASN A 212 -6.86 9.51 -2.71
C ASN A 212 -6.03 9.41 -4.01
N ILE A 213 -4.74 9.75 -3.97
CA ILE A 213 -3.83 9.61 -5.10
C ILE A 213 -3.62 8.14 -5.45
N ALA A 214 -3.35 7.28 -4.46
CA ALA A 214 -3.19 5.84 -4.65
C ALA A 214 -4.46 5.22 -5.26
N TYR A 215 -5.63 5.60 -4.74
CA TYR A 215 -6.92 5.17 -5.28
C TYR A 215 -7.09 5.59 -6.76
N GLN A 216 -6.75 6.83 -7.11
CA GLN A 216 -6.80 7.31 -8.50
C GLN A 216 -5.85 6.58 -9.44
N LYS A 217 -4.71 6.09 -8.92
CA LYS A 217 -3.75 5.27 -9.66
C LYS A 217 -4.18 3.81 -9.83
N GLY A 218 -5.30 3.41 -9.23
CA GLY A 218 -5.77 2.02 -9.27
C GLY A 218 -5.04 1.12 -8.26
N GLU A 219 -4.57 1.69 -7.15
CA GLU A 219 -3.87 1.00 -6.07
C GLU A 219 -4.71 1.02 -4.76
N PRO A 220 -5.89 0.37 -4.74
CA PRO A 220 -6.83 0.51 -3.63
C PRO A 220 -6.31 -0.11 -2.31
N GLU A 221 -5.44 -1.13 -2.37
CA GLU A 221 -4.82 -1.72 -1.17
C GLU A 221 -3.92 -0.71 -0.45
N GLN A 222 -3.13 0.05 -1.22
CA GLN A 222 -2.29 1.12 -0.68
C GLN A 222 -3.17 2.26 -0.14
N ALA A 223 -4.25 2.60 -0.85
CA ALA A 223 -5.19 3.61 -0.39
C ALA A 223 -5.80 3.25 0.97
N VAL A 224 -6.25 2.01 1.17
CA VAL A 224 -6.78 1.54 2.46
C VAL A 224 -5.74 1.63 3.57
N ALA A 225 -4.49 1.22 3.32
CA ALA A 225 -3.43 1.35 4.31
C ALA A 225 -3.20 2.82 4.72
N MET A 226 -3.17 3.73 3.75
CA MET A 226 -3.00 5.17 4.00
C MET A 226 -4.20 5.80 4.73
N TYR A 227 -5.43 5.43 4.36
CA TYR A 227 -6.62 5.86 5.11
C TYR A 227 -6.62 5.33 6.54
N GLN A 228 -6.13 4.11 6.78
CA GLN A 228 -5.98 3.56 8.14
C GLN A 228 -4.97 4.37 8.95
N GLU A 229 -3.86 4.83 8.36
CA GLU A 229 -2.93 5.75 9.04
C GLU A 229 -3.58 7.10 9.38
N ALA A 230 -4.40 7.66 8.48
CA ALA A 230 -5.17 8.87 8.78
C ALA A 230 -6.15 8.64 9.96
N LEU A 231 -6.84 7.50 9.98
CA LEU A 231 -7.80 7.15 11.03
C LEU A 231 -7.15 6.90 12.40
N LYS A 232 -5.86 6.54 12.44
CA LYS A 232 -5.10 6.45 13.71
C LYS A 232 -4.91 7.82 14.36
N ILE A 233 -4.77 8.87 13.55
CA ILE A 233 -4.61 10.25 14.01
C ILE A 233 -5.96 10.79 14.47
N ASN A 234 -6.98 10.65 13.62
CA ASN A 234 -8.34 11.10 13.93
C ASN A 234 -9.35 9.97 13.72
N LYS A 235 -9.71 9.31 14.82
CA LYS A 235 -10.59 8.12 14.82
C LYS A 235 -12.04 8.41 14.43
N ASP A 236 -12.46 9.67 14.53
CA ASP A 236 -13.83 10.10 14.25
C ASP A 236 -13.96 10.79 12.87
N ASN A 237 -12.92 10.76 12.03
CA ASN A 237 -13.00 11.32 10.69
C ASN A 237 -13.97 10.51 9.80
N LEU A 238 -15.20 11.02 9.68
CA LEU A 238 -16.28 10.37 8.94
C LEU A 238 -15.97 10.22 7.45
N ASP A 239 -15.25 11.14 6.83
CA ASP A 239 -14.90 11.07 5.41
C ASP A 239 -13.94 9.90 5.16
N VAL A 240 -12.95 9.73 6.04
CA VAL A 240 -12.00 8.59 5.98
C VAL A 240 -12.72 7.26 6.18
N ILE A 241 -13.61 7.18 7.18
CA ILE A 241 -14.41 5.96 7.42
C ILE A 241 -15.29 5.64 6.20
N TYR A 242 -15.89 6.66 5.59
CA TYR A 242 -16.69 6.52 4.37
C TYR A 242 -15.84 5.98 3.20
N TYR A 243 -14.66 6.57 2.95
CA TYR A 243 -13.77 6.10 1.88
C TYR A 243 -13.26 4.69 2.13
N LEU A 244 -12.95 4.33 3.38
CA LEU A 244 -12.58 2.96 3.76
C LEU A 244 -13.70 1.96 3.48
N ALA A 245 -14.94 2.27 3.87
CA ALA A 245 -16.08 1.38 3.62
C ALA A 245 -16.29 1.12 2.12
N LEU A 246 -16.19 2.16 1.29
CA LEU A 246 -16.33 2.03 -0.16
C LEU A 246 -15.15 1.29 -0.81
N THR A 247 -13.92 1.64 -0.45
CA THR A 247 -12.70 1.06 -1.05
C THR A 247 -12.58 -0.42 -0.68
N CYS A 248 -12.84 -0.78 0.59
CA CYS A 248 -12.91 -2.20 0.99
C CYS A 248 -13.98 -2.96 0.21
N MET A 249 -15.16 -2.36 -0.04
CA MET A 249 -16.21 -3.01 -0.83
C MET A 249 -15.81 -3.20 -2.30
N GLU A 250 -15.07 -2.26 -2.89
CA GLU A 250 -14.54 -2.37 -4.25
C GLU A 250 -13.51 -3.50 -4.38
N MET A 251 -12.65 -3.66 -3.37
CA MET A 251 -11.69 -4.76 -3.27
C MET A 251 -12.32 -6.10 -2.86
N TYR A 252 -13.61 -6.12 -2.53
CA TYR A 252 -14.30 -7.26 -1.92
C TYR A 252 -13.68 -7.73 -0.58
N ASP A 253 -12.99 -6.84 0.14
CA ASP A 253 -12.67 -7.01 1.57
C ASP A 253 -13.95 -6.83 2.39
N LEU A 254 -14.79 -7.87 2.40
CA LEU A 254 -16.10 -7.84 3.07
C LEU A 254 -16.00 -7.56 4.58
N PRO A 255 -15.05 -8.15 5.33
CA PRO A 255 -14.88 -7.82 6.75
C PRO A 255 -14.52 -6.35 6.99
N GLY A 256 -13.57 -5.79 6.23
CA GLY A 256 -13.21 -4.38 6.34
C GLY A 256 -14.38 -3.46 5.96
N ALA A 257 -15.04 -3.74 4.85
CA ALA A 257 -16.18 -2.96 4.37
C ALA A 257 -17.33 -2.96 5.38
N GLU A 258 -17.65 -4.11 5.98
CA GLU A 258 -18.69 -4.24 7.01
C GLU A 258 -18.33 -3.46 8.26
N ARG A 259 -17.09 -3.60 8.75
CA ARG A 259 -16.60 -2.89 9.95
C ARG A 259 -16.74 -1.38 9.80
N TYR A 260 -16.22 -0.80 8.71
CA TYR A 260 -16.27 0.64 8.50
C TYR A 260 -17.67 1.14 8.17
N SER A 261 -18.50 0.32 7.51
CA SER A 261 -19.90 0.67 7.28
C SER A 261 -20.68 0.80 8.58
N HIS A 262 -20.51 -0.13 9.54
CA HIS A 262 -21.14 -0.03 10.85
C HIS A 262 -20.63 1.19 11.62
N LEU A 263 -19.31 1.39 11.67
CA LEU A 263 -18.70 2.56 12.33
C LEU A 263 -19.24 3.89 11.77
N PHE A 264 -19.44 3.99 10.46
CA PHE A 264 -20.03 5.17 9.83
C PHE A 264 -21.50 5.35 10.23
N LEU A 265 -22.30 4.27 10.14
CA LEU A 265 -23.74 4.33 10.38
C LEU A 265 -24.12 4.56 11.84
N GLU A 266 -23.23 4.25 12.79
CA GLU A 266 -23.39 4.65 14.20
C GLU A 266 -23.48 6.17 14.36
N LYS A 267 -22.68 6.92 13.58
CA LYS A 267 -22.61 8.39 13.63
C LYS A 267 -23.58 9.05 12.66
N ARG A 268 -23.84 8.41 11.52
CA ARG A 268 -24.77 8.88 10.47
C ARG A 268 -25.76 7.79 10.10
N PRO A 269 -26.77 7.52 10.96
CA PRO A 269 -27.81 6.56 10.64
C PRO A 269 -28.59 7.01 9.39
N GLY A 270 -28.91 6.07 8.51
CA GLY A 270 -29.71 6.36 7.31
C GLY A 270 -28.92 6.66 6.04
N GLU A 271 -27.58 6.74 6.09
CA GLU A 271 -26.79 7.03 4.89
C GLU A 271 -26.94 5.89 3.86
N GLN A 272 -27.62 6.21 2.77
CA GLN A 272 -28.13 5.21 1.82
C GLN A 272 -26.99 4.52 1.05
N THR A 273 -25.90 5.24 0.77
CA THR A 273 -24.74 4.65 0.08
C THR A 273 -24.10 3.56 0.92
N ILE A 274 -23.90 3.81 2.22
CA ILE A 274 -23.30 2.83 3.14
C ILE A 274 -24.28 1.68 3.43
N MET A 275 -25.59 1.95 3.47
CA MET A 275 -26.60 0.89 3.52
C MET A 275 -26.58 0.00 2.28
N SER A 276 -26.31 0.57 1.10
CA SER A 276 -26.11 -0.21 -0.14
C SER A 276 -24.90 -1.14 -0.02
N VAL A 277 -23.79 -0.66 0.58
CA VAL A 277 -22.60 -1.49 0.86
C VAL A 277 -22.96 -2.67 1.77
N LEU A 278 -23.53 -2.43 2.95
CA LEU A 278 -23.94 -3.51 3.85
C LEU A 278 -24.94 -4.48 3.20
N GLY A 279 -25.93 -3.94 2.49
CA GLY A 279 -26.92 -4.74 1.78
C GLY A 279 -26.27 -5.68 0.76
N ARG A 280 -25.25 -5.21 0.03
CA ARG A 280 -24.50 -6.03 -0.93
C ARG A 280 -23.62 -7.08 -0.23
N ILE A 281 -22.97 -6.74 0.88
CA ILE A 281 -22.18 -7.71 1.67
C ILE A 281 -23.07 -8.87 2.12
N TYR A 282 -24.21 -8.55 2.73
CA TYR A 282 -25.17 -9.56 3.18
C TYR A 282 -25.77 -10.34 2.02
N TYR A 283 -26.02 -9.69 0.88
CA TYR A 283 -26.48 -10.36 -0.34
C TYR A 283 -25.49 -11.44 -0.80
N LEU A 284 -24.19 -11.13 -0.88
CA LEU A 284 -23.14 -12.08 -1.28
C LEU A 284 -23.02 -13.28 -0.31
N ARG A 285 -23.31 -13.05 0.97
CA ARG A 285 -23.29 -14.08 2.02
C ARG A 285 -24.60 -14.87 2.14
N ASP A 286 -25.60 -14.59 1.31
CA ASP A 286 -26.97 -15.14 1.44
C ASP A 286 -27.60 -14.89 2.83
N ASP A 287 -27.33 -13.72 3.40
CA ASP A 287 -27.88 -13.29 4.68
C ASP A 287 -29.16 -12.46 4.49
N ILE A 288 -30.23 -12.83 5.21
CA ILE A 288 -31.55 -12.20 5.12
C ILE A 288 -31.54 -10.71 5.48
N ARG A 289 -30.56 -10.24 6.26
CA ARG A 289 -30.37 -8.81 6.59
C ARG A 289 -30.22 -7.95 5.33
N ALA A 290 -29.79 -8.54 4.20
CA ALA A 290 -29.72 -7.87 2.91
C ALA A 290 -31.04 -7.16 2.54
N VAL A 291 -32.20 -7.79 2.79
CA VAL A 291 -33.52 -7.22 2.43
C VAL A 291 -33.72 -5.85 3.08
N SER A 292 -33.44 -5.72 4.38
CA SER A 292 -33.61 -4.48 5.12
C SER A 292 -32.67 -3.38 4.61
N HIS A 293 -31.38 -3.68 4.49
CA HIS A 293 -30.37 -2.70 4.07
C HIS A 293 -30.57 -2.25 2.62
N LEU A 294 -30.79 -3.18 1.69
CA LEU A 294 -31.05 -2.86 0.28
C LEU A 294 -32.38 -2.10 0.12
N GLY A 295 -33.41 -2.45 0.91
CA GLY A 295 -34.70 -1.79 0.91
C GLY A 295 -34.63 -0.32 1.35
N ARG A 296 -33.72 0.02 2.27
CA ARG A 296 -33.46 1.41 2.72
C ARG A 296 -32.57 2.19 1.75
N ALA A 297 -31.73 1.49 0.98
CA ALA A 297 -30.80 2.08 0.03
C ALA A 297 -31.38 2.29 -1.39
N LYS A 298 -32.61 1.85 -1.66
CA LYS A 298 -33.24 1.98 -3.00
C LYS A 298 -33.64 3.43 -3.30
N ASN A 299 -33.83 3.74 -4.59
CA ASN A 299 -34.42 4.99 -5.11
C ASN A 299 -33.60 6.28 -4.96
N THR A 300 -32.27 6.19 -4.87
CA THR A 300 -31.42 7.39 -4.69
C THR A 300 -31.00 8.09 -5.99
N GLY A 301 -31.40 7.55 -7.14
CA GLY A 301 -30.97 8.02 -8.47
C GLY A 301 -29.49 7.77 -8.79
N SER A 302 -28.71 7.27 -7.83
CA SER A 302 -27.31 6.87 -8.03
C SER A 302 -27.21 5.44 -8.58
N VAL A 303 -26.08 5.10 -9.21
CA VAL A 303 -25.79 3.72 -9.67
C VAL A 303 -25.89 2.73 -8.51
N SER A 304 -25.40 3.08 -7.32
CA SER A 304 -25.49 2.24 -6.12
C SER A 304 -26.93 2.02 -5.67
N GLY A 305 -27.77 3.06 -5.75
CA GLY A 305 -29.19 2.96 -5.39
C GLY A 305 -30.00 2.13 -6.39
N ILE A 306 -29.69 2.24 -7.70
CA ILE A 306 -30.32 1.41 -8.73
C ILE A 306 -29.90 -0.06 -8.55
N LEU A 307 -28.62 -0.31 -8.29
CA LEU A 307 -28.13 -1.65 -7.97
C LEU A 307 -28.85 -2.20 -6.73
N ALA A 308 -28.90 -1.44 -5.64
CA ALA A 308 -29.59 -1.86 -4.41
C ALA A 308 -31.07 -2.18 -4.68
N TRP A 309 -31.73 -1.39 -5.50
CA TRP A 309 -33.12 -1.64 -5.89
C TRP A 309 -33.28 -2.91 -6.71
N GLY A 310 -32.40 -3.15 -7.70
CA GLY A 310 -32.40 -4.38 -8.49
C GLY A 310 -32.24 -5.62 -7.62
N LEU A 311 -31.26 -5.60 -6.70
CA LEU A 311 -31.02 -6.71 -5.76
C LEU A 311 -32.19 -6.92 -4.79
N TYR A 312 -32.77 -5.83 -4.27
CA TYR A 312 -33.96 -5.90 -3.42
C TYR A 312 -35.15 -6.51 -4.16
N CYS A 313 -35.38 -6.12 -5.41
CA CYS A 313 -36.44 -6.70 -6.24
C CYS A 313 -36.20 -8.19 -6.52
N GLU A 314 -34.95 -8.61 -6.74
CA GLU A 314 -34.61 -10.01 -6.94
C GLU A 314 -34.93 -10.86 -5.70
N LEU A 315 -34.56 -10.39 -4.50
CA LEU A 315 -34.89 -11.07 -3.24
C LEU A 315 -36.39 -11.23 -3.01
N LEU A 316 -37.19 -10.27 -3.48
CA LEU A 316 -38.66 -10.31 -3.39
C LEU A 316 -39.34 -11.01 -4.58
N ARG A 317 -38.58 -11.64 -5.49
CA ARG A 317 -39.08 -12.34 -6.69
C ARG A 317 -39.78 -11.44 -7.71
N TYR A 318 -39.47 -10.14 -7.73
CA TYR A 318 -39.93 -9.22 -8.77
C TYR A 318 -38.98 -9.22 -9.97
N ASP A 319 -38.89 -10.38 -10.64
CA ASP A 319 -37.80 -10.72 -11.56
C ASP A 319 -37.69 -9.81 -12.79
N GLU A 320 -38.81 -9.48 -13.45
CA GLU A 320 -38.80 -8.57 -14.61
C GLU A 320 -38.28 -7.18 -14.26
N LYS A 321 -38.68 -6.66 -13.10
CA LYS A 321 -38.25 -5.36 -12.61
C LYS A 321 -36.78 -5.40 -12.18
N ALA A 322 -36.38 -6.45 -11.48
CA ALA A 322 -34.99 -6.66 -11.05
C ALA A 322 -34.06 -6.69 -12.27
N GLU A 323 -34.36 -7.51 -13.26
CA GLU A 323 -33.55 -7.66 -14.47
C GLU A 323 -33.39 -6.34 -15.22
N LYS A 324 -34.47 -5.57 -15.41
CA LYS A 324 -34.41 -4.25 -16.06
C LYS A 324 -33.48 -3.28 -15.32
N LEU A 325 -33.57 -3.25 -13.98
CA LEU A 325 -32.71 -2.39 -13.14
C LEU A 325 -31.25 -2.85 -13.21
N LEU A 326 -31.00 -4.15 -13.06
CA LEU A 326 -29.65 -4.73 -13.07
C LEU A 326 -28.97 -4.55 -14.44
N ASN A 327 -29.68 -4.78 -15.55
CA ASN A 327 -29.14 -4.54 -16.90
C ASN A 327 -28.81 -3.07 -17.17
N SER A 328 -29.47 -2.12 -16.49
CA SER A 328 -29.10 -0.70 -16.58
C SER A 328 -27.77 -0.40 -15.89
N VAL A 329 -27.47 -1.09 -14.79
CA VAL A 329 -26.21 -0.97 -14.04
C VAL A 329 -25.08 -1.71 -14.75
N LEU A 330 -25.37 -2.87 -15.36
CA LEU A 330 -24.40 -3.72 -16.05
C LEU A 330 -23.61 -2.94 -17.12
N LYS A 331 -24.25 -1.98 -17.81
CA LYS A 331 -23.63 -1.12 -18.82
C LYS A 331 -22.48 -0.27 -18.28
N PHE A 332 -22.51 0.09 -17.00
CA PHE A 332 -21.53 0.98 -16.38
C PHE A 332 -20.61 0.27 -15.38
N ALA A 333 -21.06 -0.86 -14.81
CA ALA A 333 -20.34 -1.61 -13.79
C ALA A 333 -20.36 -3.13 -14.06
N PRO A 334 -19.78 -3.60 -15.19
CA PRO A 334 -19.88 -4.98 -15.66
C PRO A 334 -19.06 -6.00 -14.84
N ARG A 335 -18.35 -5.58 -13.79
CA ARG A 335 -17.59 -6.46 -12.89
C ARG A 335 -18.25 -6.60 -11.52
N THR A 336 -19.50 -6.14 -11.38
CA THR A 336 -20.21 -6.16 -10.10
C THR A 336 -20.72 -7.58 -9.79
N ILE A 337 -20.06 -8.28 -8.86
CA ILE A 337 -20.40 -9.66 -8.48
C ILE A 337 -21.88 -9.84 -8.11
N SER A 338 -22.39 -9.00 -7.21
CA SER A 338 -23.78 -9.12 -6.71
C SER A 338 -24.82 -9.00 -7.83
N LEU A 339 -24.51 -8.25 -8.88
CA LEU A 339 -25.37 -8.08 -10.06
C LEU A 339 -25.45 -9.38 -10.86
N HIS A 340 -24.30 -9.97 -11.22
CA HIS A 340 -24.26 -11.23 -11.96
C HIS A 340 -24.90 -12.37 -11.15
N MET A 341 -24.67 -12.40 -9.84
CA MET A 341 -25.30 -13.38 -8.95
C MET A 341 -26.84 -13.28 -8.98
N ALA A 342 -27.37 -12.06 -9.01
CA ALA A 342 -28.81 -11.82 -9.11
C ALA A 342 -29.37 -12.23 -10.48
N LEU A 343 -28.69 -11.88 -11.58
CA LEU A 343 -29.10 -12.29 -12.93
C LEU A 343 -29.09 -13.81 -13.08
N ALA A 344 -28.06 -14.50 -12.57
CA ALA A 344 -27.99 -15.96 -12.58
C ALA A 344 -29.23 -16.60 -11.94
N ARG A 345 -29.63 -16.10 -10.77
CA ARG A 345 -30.81 -16.59 -10.03
C ARG A 345 -32.13 -16.29 -10.74
N ILE A 346 -32.23 -15.13 -11.40
CA ILE A 346 -33.40 -14.74 -12.19
C ILE A 346 -33.54 -15.64 -13.42
N HIS A 347 -32.47 -15.80 -14.22
CA HIS A 347 -32.49 -16.65 -15.40
C HIS A 347 -32.81 -18.11 -15.05
N GLN A 348 -32.26 -18.61 -13.94
CA GLN A 348 -32.57 -19.96 -13.47
C GLN A 348 -34.06 -20.12 -13.12
N ARG A 349 -34.68 -19.15 -12.45
CA ARG A 349 -36.13 -19.19 -12.14
C ARG A 349 -36.99 -19.12 -13.38
N LYS A 350 -36.56 -18.34 -14.38
CA LYS A 350 -37.23 -18.25 -15.68
C LYS A 350 -37.05 -19.49 -16.57
N GLY A 351 -36.18 -20.43 -16.17
CA GLY A 351 -35.86 -21.62 -16.94
C GLY A 351 -34.86 -21.39 -18.08
N ASP A 352 -34.23 -20.21 -18.17
CA ASP A 352 -33.15 -19.96 -19.13
C ASP A 352 -31.83 -20.49 -18.57
N ILE A 353 -31.61 -21.79 -18.77
CA ILE A 353 -30.45 -22.52 -18.26
C ILE A 353 -29.13 -21.99 -18.83
N SER A 354 -29.12 -21.59 -20.10
CA SER A 354 -27.92 -21.09 -20.77
C SER A 354 -27.48 -19.73 -20.22
N ALA A 355 -28.42 -18.79 -20.07
CA ALA A 355 -28.11 -17.50 -19.46
C ALA A 355 -27.73 -17.66 -17.98
N ALA A 356 -28.46 -18.48 -17.23
CA ALA A 356 -28.13 -18.77 -15.83
C ALA A 356 -26.72 -19.35 -15.68
N PHE A 357 -26.35 -20.32 -16.52
CA PHE A 357 -25.02 -20.90 -16.54
C PHE A 357 -23.93 -19.84 -16.74
N ASN A 358 -24.05 -19.00 -17.79
CA ASN A 358 -23.07 -17.96 -18.10
C ASN A 358 -22.90 -16.96 -16.94
N GLU A 359 -24.00 -16.58 -16.30
CA GLU A 359 -23.99 -15.68 -15.16
C GLU A 359 -23.38 -16.32 -13.90
N TYR A 360 -23.63 -17.60 -13.62
CA TYR A 360 -22.98 -18.32 -12.51
C TYR A 360 -21.48 -18.49 -12.73
N VAL A 361 -21.04 -18.79 -13.96
CA VAL A 361 -19.61 -18.84 -14.29
C VAL A 361 -18.97 -17.48 -14.09
N THR A 362 -19.59 -16.42 -14.62
CA THR A 362 -19.09 -15.04 -14.48
C THR A 362 -18.99 -14.65 -13.00
N THR A 363 -20.05 -14.90 -12.22
CA THR A 363 -20.09 -14.65 -10.78
C THR A 363 -18.98 -15.40 -10.05
N GLY A 364 -18.85 -16.70 -10.31
CA GLY A 364 -17.85 -17.56 -9.68
C GLY A 364 -16.41 -17.14 -9.97
N VAL A 365 -16.11 -16.76 -11.22
CA VAL A 365 -14.78 -16.28 -11.61
C VAL A 365 -14.48 -14.91 -11.00
N LEU A 366 -15.44 -13.99 -10.99
CA LEU A 366 -15.27 -12.68 -10.34
C LEU A 366 -15.06 -12.83 -8.83
N MET A 367 -15.80 -13.73 -8.16
CA MET A 367 -15.61 -14.05 -6.74
C MET A 367 -14.23 -14.65 -6.47
N TYR A 368 -13.77 -15.58 -7.29
CA TYR A 368 -12.42 -16.14 -7.18
C TYR A 368 -11.34 -15.04 -7.26
N ASN A 369 -11.45 -14.15 -8.25
CA ASN A 369 -10.52 -13.02 -8.40
C ASN A 369 -10.60 -12.03 -7.23
N GLY A 370 -11.80 -11.85 -6.64
CA GLY A 370 -12.02 -11.09 -5.41
C GLY A 370 -11.65 -11.83 -4.12
N LYS A 371 -11.01 -13.03 -4.22
CA LYS A 371 -10.62 -13.89 -3.09
C LYS A 371 -11.79 -14.34 -2.19
N LEU A 372 -13.01 -14.28 -2.71
CA LEU A 372 -14.23 -14.77 -2.06
C LEU A 372 -14.40 -16.26 -2.35
N TYR A 373 -13.47 -17.08 -1.86
CA TYR A 373 -13.36 -18.48 -2.28
C TYR A 373 -14.59 -19.34 -1.90
N GLU A 374 -15.19 -19.11 -0.73
CA GLU A 374 -16.39 -19.86 -0.33
C GLU A 374 -17.63 -19.47 -1.14
N GLU A 375 -17.81 -18.18 -1.44
CA GLU A 375 -18.83 -17.68 -2.35
C GLU A 375 -18.61 -18.22 -3.78
N ALA A 376 -17.39 -18.14 -4.29
CA ALA A 376 -17.01 -18.62 -5.62
C ALA A 376 -17.34 -20.10 -5.79
N ARG A 377 -17.01 -20.92 -4.79
CA ARG A 377 -17.32 -22.35 -4.76
C ARG A 377 -18.81 -22.60 -4.95
N ARG A 378 -19.68 -21.86 -4.26
CA ARG A 378 -21.14 -22.01 -4.36
C ARG A 378 -21.63 -21.71 -5.78
N SER A 379 -21.23 -20.57 -6.35
CA SER A 379 -21.65 -20.16 -7.71
C SER A 379 -21.13 -21.12 -8.79
N LEU A 380 -19.86 -21.53 -8.71
CA LEU A 380 -19.29 -22.46 -9.69
C LEU A 380 -19.88 -23.88 -9.56
N THR A 381 -20.31 -24.29 -8.37
CA THR A 381 -21.02 -25.56 -8.17
C THR A 381 -22.39 -25.54 -8.86
N GLU A 382 -23.13 -24.43 -8.76
CA GLU A 382 -24.38 -24.26 -9.51
C GLU A 382 -24.13 -24.26 -11.03
N ALA A 383 -23.08 -23.57 -11.50
CA ALA A 383 -22.70 -23.63 -12.92
C ALA A 383 -22.44 -25.09 -13.37
N ALA A 384 -21.67 -25.87 -12.59
CA ALA A 384 -21.39 -27.27 -12.90
C ALA A 384 -22.65 -28.16 -12.87
N ARG A 385 -23.63 -27.83 -12.02
CA ARG A 385 -24.93 -28.53 -11.97
C ARG A 385 -25.76 -28.26 -13.21
N LEU A 386 -25.74 -27.02 -13.72
CA LEU A 386 -26.47 -26.64 -14.93
C LEU A 386 -25.81 -27.19 -16.20
N ASN A 387 -24.48 -27.20 -16.27
CA ASN A 387 -23.72 -27.78 -17.36
C ASN A 387 -22.40 -28.38 -16.88
N ASN A 388 -22.33 -29.71 -16.87
CA ASN A 388 -21.19 -30.51 -16.39
C ASN A 388 -20.15 -30.84 -17.48
N GLY A 389 -20.32 -30.28 -18.68
CA GLY A 389 -19.48 -30.55 -19.86
C GLY A 389 -18.37 -29.53 -20.09
N ILE A 390 -18.28 -28.47 -19.26
CA ILE A 390 -17.37 -27.34 -19.48
C ILE A 390 -16.12 -27.47 -18.60
N PRO A 391 -14.91 -27.71 -19.16
CA PRO A 391 -13.68 -27.88 -18.39
C PRO A 391 -13.35 -26.68 -17.51
N GLY A 392 -13.60 -25.47 -18.02
CA GLY A 392 -13.30 -24.21 -17.33
C GLY A 392 -13.98 -24.09 -15.96
N VAL A 393 -15.20 -24.62 -15.80
CA VAL A 393 -15.92 -24.57 -14.52
C VAL A 393 -15.20 -25.41 -13.47
N TYR A 394 -14.81 -26.63 -13.83
CA TYR A 394 -14.05 -27.51 -12.94
C TYR A 394 -12.64 -26.98 -12.67
N TYR A 395 -12.01 -26.33 -13.65
CA TYR A 395 -10.72 -25.68 -13.44
C TYR A 395 -10.80 -24.56 -12.39
N TYR A 396 -11.80 -23.68 -12.46
CA TYR A 396 -11.98 -22.63 -11.46
C TYR A 396 -12.45 -23.19 -10.10
N LEU A 397 -13.27 -24.25 -10.06
CA LEU A 397 -13.59 -24.96 -8.82
C LEU A 397 -12.32 -25.53 -8.17
N ALA A 398 -11.46 -26.14 -8.97
CA ALA A 398 -10.20 -26.70 -8.51
C ALA A 398 -9.27 -25.63 -7.94
N LYS A 399 -9.10 -24.52 -8.66
CA LYS A 399 -8.34 -23.35 -8.16
C LYS A 399 -8.89 -22.80 -6.85
N THR A 400 -10.21 -22.66 -6.77
CA THR A 400 -10.88 -22.20 -5.55
C THR A 400 -10.57 -23.12 -4.37
N HIS A 401 -10.63 -24.44 -4.58
CA HIS A 401 -10.27 -25.40 -3.55
C HIS A 401 -8.78 -25.41 -3.22
N GLU A 402 -7.91 -25.22 -4.21
CA GLU A 402 -6.45 -25.18 -4.03
C GLU A 402 -6.05 -23.97 -3.15
N ASP A 403 -6.58 -22.79 -3.47
CA ASP A 403 -6.32 -21.55 -2.71
C ASP A 403 -6.94 -21.59 -1.30
N SER A 404 -8.06 -22.30 -1.11
CA SER A 404 -8.62 -22.64 0.20
C SER A 404 -7.92 -23.82 0.90
N GLN A 405 -6.77 -24.29 0.40
CA GLN A 405 -5.97 -25.41 0.94
C GLN A 405 -6.69 -26.77 0.99
N HIS A 406 -7.80 -26.93 0.27
CA HIS A 406 -8.55 -28.18 0.14
C HIS A 406 -8.02 -29.05 -1.01
N LEU A 407 -6.75 -29.45 -0.91
CA LEU A 407 -5.99 -30.08 -2.01
C LEU A 407 -6.66 -31.33 -2.63
N SER A 408 -7.36 -32.15 -1.84
CA SER A 408 -8.06 -33.32 -2.36
C SER A 408 -9.25 -32.95 -3.27
N LEU A 409 -9.99 -31.89 -2.93
CA LEU A 409 -11.09 -31.37 -3.76
C LEU A 409 -10.55 -30.64 -4.99
N ALA A 410 -9.42 -29.96 -4.87
CA ALA A 410 -8.72 -29.37 -6.00
C ALA A 410 -8.35 -30.43 -7.04
N LEU A 411 -7.67 -31.51 -6.60
CA LEU A 411 -7.32 -32.64 -7.46
C LEU A 411 -8.54 -33.27 -8.13
N TYR A 412 -9.62 -33.54 -7.39
CA TYR A 412 -10.85 -34.09 -7.95
C TYR A 412 -11.36 -33.25 -9.13
N ASN A 413 -11.45 -31.94 -8.95
CA ASN A 413 -11.96 -31.03 -9.97
C ASN A 413 -10.97 -30.85 -11.14
N TYR A 414 -9.66 -30.76 -10.89
CA TYR A 414 -8.67 -30.72 -11.98
C TYR A 414 -8.68 -31.99 -12.82
N ILE A 415 -8.82 -33.16 -12.19
CA ILE A 415 -8.91 -34.44 -12.91
C ILE A 415 -10.18 -34.45 -13.76
N ARG A 416 -11.30 -33.93 -13.25
CA ARG A 416 -12.52 -33.79 -14.04
C ARG A 416 -12.33 -32.84 -15.23
N ALA A 417 -11.72 -31.66 -15.02
CA ALA A 417 -11.41 -30.71 -16.08
C ALA A 417 -10.54 -31.36 -17.16
N ASN A 418 -9.46 -32.04 -16.76
CA ASN A 418 -8.56 -32.75 -17.65
C ASN A 418 -9.23 -33.94 -18.37
N GLY A 419 -10.24 -34.56 -17.75
CA GLY A 419 -11.03 -35.62 -18.38
C GLY A 419 -11.96 -35.11 -19.48
N LEU A 420 -12.43 -33.85 -19.38
CA LEU A 420 -13.24 -33.18 -20.41
C LEU A 420 -12.38 -32.67 -21.55
N GLN A 421 -11.28 -32.01 -21.21
CA GLN A 421 -10.32 -31.48 -22.17
C GLN A 421 -8.90 -31.70 -21.63
N PRO A 422 -8.19 -32.73 -22.13
CA PRO A 422 -6.84 -33.03 -21.68
C PRO A 422 -5.86 -31.93 -22.12
N GLU A 423 -5.28 -31.24 -21.14
CA GLU A 423 -4.33 -30.15 -21.36
C GLU A 423 -2.99 -30.48 -20.69
N ILE A 424 -1.87 -30.25 -21.39
CA ILE A 424 -0.56 -30.73 -20.93
C ILE A 424 -0.09 -30.00 -19.67
N ASP A 425 -0.24 -28.68 -19.62
CA ASP A 425 0.10 -27.91 -18.42
C ASP A 425 -0.78 -28.30 -17.22
N LEU A 426 -2.06 -28.62 -17.45
CA LEU A 426 -2.94 -29.12 -16.39
C LEU A 426 -2.52 -30.51 -15.89
N MET A 427 -2.12 -31.41 -16.80
CA MET A 427 -1.57 -32.71 -16.41
C MET A 427 -0.30 -32.58 -15.57
N ILE A 428 0.58 -31.65 -15.93
CA ILE A 428 1.79 -31.34 -15.14
C ILE A 428 1.39 -30.82 -13.76
N HIS A 429 0.43 -29.90 -13.68
CA HIS A 429 -0.07 -29.38 -12.39
C HIS A 429 -0.66 -30.49 -11.52
N ILE A 430 -1.54 -31.33 -12.07
CA ILE A 430 -2.10 -32.50 -11.35
C ILE A 430 -0.97 -33.42 -10.84
N GLY A 431 0.03 -33.69 -11.68
CA GLY A 431 1.19 -34.48 -11.30
C GLY A 431 1.97 -33.86 -10.14
N TYR A 432 2.19 -32.54 -10.18
CA TYR A 432 2.83 -31.79 -9.10
C TYR A 432 2.04 -31.89 -7.78
N LEU A 433 0.72 -31.69 -7.82
CA LEU A 433 -0.14 -31.80 -6.64
C LEU A 433 -0.15 -33.21 -6.03
N TYR A 434 -0.12 -34.27 -6.85
CA TYR A 434 0.08 -35.63 -6.35
C TYR A 434 1.45 -35.81 -5.69
N GLY A 435 2.49 -35.20 -6.25
CA GLY A 435 3.82 -35.16 -5.66
C GLY A 435 3.84 -34.52 -4.27
N VAL A 436 3.17 -33.38 -4.10
CA VAL A 436 3.00 -32.70 -2.79
C VAL A 436 2.28 -33.61 -1.78
N LYS A 437 1.28 -34.38 -2.23
CA LYS A 437 0.60 -35.41 -1.41
C LYS A 437 1.43 -36.68 -1.18
N LYS A 438 2.67 -36.73 -1.68
CA LYS A 438 3.56 -37.90 -1.65
C LYS A 438 3.03 -39.13 -2.40
N ASP A 439 2.06 -38.95 -3.29
CA ASP A 439 1.61 -40.00 -4.21
C ASP A 439 2.46 -39.97 -5.48
N TYR A 440 3.70 -40.42 -5.32
CA TYR A 440 4.71 -40.36 -6.38
C TYR A 440 4.34 -41.22 -7.59
N ALA A 441 3.62 -42.33 -7.38
CA ALA A 441 3.16 -43.20 -8.46
C ALA A 441 2.20 -42.48 -9.41
N ARG A 442 1.15 -41.83 -8.87
CA ARG A 442 0.22 -41.04 -9.69
C ARG A 442 0.91 -39.82 -10.30
N ALA A 443 1.77 -39.14 -9.55
CA ALA A 443 2.54 -38.00 -10.05
C ALA A 443 3.34 -38.36 -11.32
N ILE A 444 4.16 -39.43 -11.23
CA ILE A 444 4.96 -39.93 -12.36
C ILE A 444 4.06 -40.37 -13.52
N GLY A 445 2.91 -40.98 -13.24
CA GLY A 445 1.92 -41.35 -14.25
C GLY A 445 1.45 -40.16 -15.10
N TYR A 446 1.13 -39.03 -14.46
CA TYR A 446 0.75 -37.79 -15.16
C TYR A 446 1.92 -37.19 -15.95
N PHE A 447 3.13 -37.13 -15.37
CA PHE A 447 4.30 -36.62 -16.08
C PHE A 447 4.68 -37.49 -17.28
N ASN A 448 4.56 -38.82 -17.19
CA ASN A 448 4.80 -39.71 -18.32
C ASN A 448 3.82 -39.42 -19.45
N ARG A 449 2.52 -39.32 -19.17
CA ARG A 449 1.51 -38.98 -20.18
C ARG A 449 1.75 -37.59 -20.80
N ALA A 450 2.16 -36.60 -20.01
CA ALA A 450 2.52 -35.27 -20.50
C ALA A 450 3.74 -35.32 -21.44
N SER A 451 4.83 -35.98 -21.02
CA SER A 451 6.04 -36.13 -21.83
C SER A 451 5.84 -36.98 -23.09
N ALA A 452 4.88 -37.92 -23.09
CA ALA A 452 4.54 -38.69 -24.28
C ALA A 452 3.82 -37.84 -25.33
N LYS A 453 2.99 -36.89 -24.90
CA LYS A 453 2.29 -35.94 -25.80
C LYS A 453 3.23 -34.85 -26.32
N GLU A 454 4.09 -34.32 -25.47
CA GLU A 454 5.10 -33.32 -25.84
C GLU A 454 6.52 -33.74 -25.38
N PRO A 455 7.22 -34.56 -26.18
CA PRO A 455 8.57 -35.03 -25.82
C PRO A 455 9.63 -33.93 -25.72
N LYS A 456 9.35 -32.74 -26.26
CA LYS A 456 10.23 -31.56 -26.21
C LYS A 456 9.94 -30.64 -25.01
N ASN A 457 8.85 -30.87 -24.28
CA ASN A 457 8.53 -30.08 -23.10
C ASN A 457 9.44 -30.51 -21.93
N SER A 458 10.22 -29.57 -21.40
CA SER A 458 11.20 -29.82 -20.34
C SER A 458 10.56 -30.03 -18.96
N LYS A 459 9.38 -29.44 -18.71
CA LYS A 459 8.73 -29.43 -17.38
C LYS A 459 8.42 -30.83 -16.83
N PRO A 460 7.82 -31.78 -17.59
CA PRO A 460 7.56 -33.13 -17.08
C PRO A 460 8.84 -33.85 -16.62
N TYR A 461 9.95 -33.69 -17.36
CA TYR A 461 11.23 -34.29 -16.97
C TYR A 461 11.78 -33.63 -15.70
N PHE A 462 11.71 -32.30 -15.60
CA PHE A 462 12.12 -31.59 -14.39
C PHE A 462 11.33 -32.08 -13.17
N PHE A 463 10.00 -32.14 -13.25
CA PHE A 463 9.19 -32.59 -12.13
C PHE A 463 9.39 -34.07 -11.79
N LYS A 464 9.62 -34.95 -12.77
CA LYS A 464 10.05 -36.34 -12.48
C LYS A 464 11.36 -36.36 -11.70
N GLY A 465 12.32 -35.53 -12.08
CA GLY A 465 13.57 -35.39 -11.35
C GLY A 465 13.38 -34.86 -9.93
N LEU A 466 12.46 -33.92 -9.73
CA LEU A 466 12.08 -33.40 -8.42
C LEU A 466 11.43 -34.49 -7.54
N ILE A 467 10.53 -35.31 -8.10
CA ILE A 467 9.96 -36.46 -7.39
C ILE A 467 11.06 -37.45 -6.98
N SER A 468 11.97 -37.80 -7.89
CA SER A 468 13.09 -38.69 -7.57
C SER A 468 14.01 -38.10 -6.49
N LEU A 469 14.24 -36.78 -6.50
CA LEU A 469 14.98 -36.08 -5.45
C LEU A 469 14.29 -36.22 -4.08
N TRP A 470 12.97 -36.06 -4.00
CA TRP A 470 12.21 -36.24 -2.75
C TRP A 470 12.14 -37.70 -2.28
N GLN A 471 12.33 -38.65 -3.19
CA GLN A 471 12.48 -40.08 -2.89
C GLN A 471 13.92 -40.47 -2.57
N GLU A 472 14.86 -39.52 -2.56
CA GLU A 472 16.30 -39.72 -2.37
C GLU A 472 16.97 -40.62 -3.44
N ASP A 473 16.30 -40.87 -4.57
CA ASP A 473 16.90 -41.49 -5.76
C ASP A 473 17.62 -40.42 -6.59
N TYR A 474 18.77 -40.00 -6.08
CA TYR A 474 19.58 -38.96 -6.70
C TYR A 474 20.08 -39.35 -8.10
N SER A 475 20.22 -40.65 -8.39
CA SER A 475 20.69 -41.14 -9.69
C SER A 475 19.64 -40.91 -10.79
N THR A 476 18.37 -41.22 -10.50
CA THR A 476 17.26 -40.96 -11.42
C THR A 476 16.95 -39.46 -11.47
N ALA A 477 17.07 -38.75 -10.35
CA ALA A 477 16.93 -37.30 -10.30
C ALA A 477 17.92 -36.59 -11.24
N GLU A 478 19.20 -36.95 -11.18
CA GLU A 478 20.25 -36.41 -12.06
C GLU A 478 19.87 -36.60 -13.53
N ARG A 479 19.49 -37.84 -13.91
CA ARG A 479 19.13 -38.17 -15.30
C ARG A 479 17.96 -37.34 -15.81
N HIS A 480 16.90 -37.20 -15.02
CA HIS A 480 15.71 -36.46 -15.42
C HIS A 480 15.93 -34.95 -15.45
N ILE A 481 16.66 -34.38 -14.49
CA ILE A 481 17.01 -32.97 -14.50
C ILE A 481 17.95 -32.64 -15.66
N GLN A 482 18.93 -33.50 -15.97
CA GLN A 482 19.78 -33.33 -17.15
C GLN A 482 18.97 -33.35 -18.44
N ARG A 483 17.97 -34.23 -18.55
CA ARG A 483 17.06 -34.23 -19.70
C ARG A 483 16.29 -32.91 -19.80
N ALA A 484 15.83 -32.35 -18.68
CA ALA A 484 15.17 -31.04 -18.66
C ALA A 484 16.11 -29.91 -19.10
N ILE A 485 17.36 -29.91 -18.62
CA ILE A 485 18.41 -28.95 -19.03
C ILE A 485 18.69 -29.04 -20.54
N LEU A 486 18.78 -30.25 -21.09
CA LEU A 486 19.02 -30.45 -22.53
C LEU A 486 17.87 -29.92 -23.40
N LEU A 487 16.64 -29.93 -22.88
CA LEU A 487 15.46 -29.45 -23.59
C LEU A 487 15.25 -27.94 -23.43
N ASP A 488 15.70 -27.36 -22.31
CA ASP A 488 15.65 -25.93 -22.05
C ASP A 488 16.86 -25.49 -21.21
N GLU A 489 17.92 -25.11 -21.90
CA GLU A 489 19.22 -24.80 -21.32
C GLU A 489 19.27 -23.45 -20.59
N LYS A 490 18.23 -22.62 -20.70
CA LYS A 490 18.21 -21.25 -20.15
C LYS A 490 17.51 -21.17 -18.79
N LYS A 491 16.94 -22.27 -18.30
CA LYS A 491 16.21 -22.29 -17.03
C LYS A 491 17.16 -22.43 -15.85
N GLU A 492 17.38 -21.33 -15.14
CA GLU A 492 18.15 -21.31 -13.89
C GLU A 492 17.69 -22.38 -12.89
N THR A 493 16.37 -22.55 -12.70
CA THR A 493 15.80 -23.54 -11.79
C THR A 493 16.35 -24.94 -12.02
N TYR A 494 16.59 -25.35 -13.26
CA TYR A 494 17.05 -26.71 -13.55
C TYR A 494 18.50 -26.91 -13.11
N TYR A 495 19.35 -25.90 -13.29
CA TYR A 495 20.73 -25.95 -12.80
C TYR A 495 20.80 -25.86 -11.28
N PHE A 496 19.94 -25.04 -10.65
CA PHE A 496 19.85 -24.96 -9.19
C PHE A 496 19.52 -26.33 -8.58
N TYR A 497 18.46 -26.99 -9.06
CA TYR A 497 18.11 -28.34 -8.57
C TYR A 497 19.12 -29.41 -8.98
N HIS A 498 19.77 -29.28 -10.15
CA HIS A 498 20.90 -30.15 -10.50
C HIS A 498 22.04 -30.00 -9.48
N ALA A 499 22.33 -28.79 -9.02
CA ALA A 499 23.34 -28.56 -8.00
C ALA A 499 23.01 -29.24 -6.67
N ILE A 500 21.74 -29.15 -6.22
CA ILE A 500 21.25 -29.86 -5.03
C ILE A 500 21.45 -31.37 -5.18
N VAL A 501 21.06 -31.95 -6.32
CA VAL A 501 21.27 -33.38 -6.57
C VAL A 501 22.76 -33.73 -6.54
N MET A 502 23.62 -32.90 -7.14
CA MET A 502 25.07 -33.14 -7.14
C MET A 502 25.67 -33.05 -5.72
N GLU A 503 25.20 -32.13 -4.88
CA GLU A 503 25.61 -32.02 -3.48
C GLU A 503 25.20 -33.26 -2.69
N LYS A 504 23.95 -33.72 -2.82
CA LYS A 504 23.48 -34.96 -2.18
C LYS A 504 24.22 -36.21 -2.65
N MET A 505 24.74 -36.20 -3.87
CA MET A 505 25.64 -37.25 -4.38
C MET A 505 27.11 -37.05 -3.99
N SER A 506 27.44 -36.08 -3.12
CA SER A 506 28.81 -35.71 -2.74
C SER A 506 29.72 -35.29 -3.91
N LYS A 507 29.14 -34.81 -5.01
CA LYS A 507 29.85 -34.34 -6.21
C LYS A 507 30.01 -32.81 -6.19
N LEU A 508 30.74 -32.29 -5.19
CA LEU A 508 30.86 -30.85 -4.90
C LEU A 508 31.24 -29.99 -6.13
N ASN A 509 32.27 -30.38 -6.87
CA ASN A 509 32.71 -29.62 -8.07
C ASN A 509 31.62 -29.51 -9.15
N ARG A 510 30.76 -30.53 -9.28
CA ARG A 510 29.64 -30.49 -10.23
C ARG A 510 28.48 -29.65 -9.70
N ALA A 511 28.27 -29.62 -8.38
CA ALA A 511 27.30 -28.73 -7.75
C ALA A 511 27.67 -27.27 -7.99
N ILE A 512 28.92 -26.88 -7.69
CA ILE A 512 29.46 -25.52 -7.92
C ILE A 512 29.28 -25.10 -9.39
N LYS A 513 29.74 -25.91 -10.34
CA LYS A 513 29.59 -25.62 -11.79
C LYS A 513 28.13 -25.44 -12.22
N SER A 514 27.21 -26.14 -11.56
CA SER A 514 25.78 -26.02 -11.85
C SER A 514 25.23 -24.71 -11.29
N LEU A 515 25.61 -24.31 -10.08
CA LEU A 515 25.23 -23.01 -9.51
C LEU A 515 25.81 -21.84 -10.28
N GLU A 516 27.05 -21.93 -10.73
CA GLU A 516 27.64 -20.91 -11.62
C GLU A 516 26.84 -20.77 -12.92
N LYS A 517 26.36 -21.88 -13.51
CA LYS A 517 25.43 -21.82 -14.66
C LYS A 517 24.09 -21.20 -14.27
N ALA A 518 23.54 -21.59 -13.11
CA ALA A 518 22.30 -21.05 -12.59
C ALA A 518 22.35 -19.51 -12.50
N ILE A 519 23.41 -18.97 -11.88
CA ILE A 519 23.68 -17.53 -11.78
C ILE A 519 23.87 -16.88 -13.16
N ARG A 520 24.60 -17.53 -14.09
CA ARG A 520 24.76 -16.99 -15.45
C ARG A 520 23.43 -16.89 -16.21
N HIS A 521 22.51 -17.83 -16.00
CA HIS A 521 21.21 -17.83 -16.67
C HIS A 521 20.19 -16.90 -16.01
N ASN A 522 20.30 -16.68 -14.69
CA ASN A 522 19.52 -15.67 -13.98
C ASN A 522 20.41 -14.93 -12.96
N PRO A 523 20.96 -13.76 -13.34
CA PRO A 523 21.77 -12.93 -12.45
C PRO A 523 21.00 -12.30 -11.28
N GLU A 524 19.68 -12.44 -11.21
CA GLU A 524 18.82 -11.97 -10.13
C GLU A 524 18.37 -13.13 -9.20
N SER A 525 18.93 -14.34 -9.37
CA SER A 525 18.58 -15.48 -8.52
C SER A 525 19.27 -15.43 -7.16
N ALA A 526 18.64 -14.78 -6.18
CA ALA A 526 19.12 -14.70 -4.80
C ALA A 526 19.45 -16.09 -4.21
N ARG A 527 18.56 -17.08 -4.42
CA ARG A 527 18.76 -18.46 -3.96
C ARG A 527 20.02 -19.12 -4.51
N SER A 528 20.38 -18.85 -5.77
CA SER A 528 21.56 -19.45 -6.40
C SER A 528 22.85 -18.83 -5.88
N TYR A 529 22.87 -17.52 -5.66
CA TYR A 529 23.99 -16.85 -4.98
C TYR A 529 24.15 -17.37 -3.55
N ASN A 530 23.05 -17.41 -2.78
CA ASN A 530 23.11 -17.87 -1.40
C ASN A 530 23.60 -19.31 -1.32
N TYR A 531 23.05 -20.21 -2.14
CA TYR A 531 23.42 -21.62 -2.07
C TYR A 531 24.87 -21.87 -2.49
N LEU A 532 25.40 -21.14 -3.48
CA LEU A 532 26.82 -21.19 -3.83
C LEU A 532 27.70 -20.68 -2.68
N GLY A 533 27.35 -19.53 -2.10
CA GLY A 533 28.07 -18.97 -0.97
C GLY A 533 28.02 -19.88 0.25
N TYR A 534 26.88 -20.49 0.54
CA TYR A 534 26.71 -21.49 1.59
C TYR A 534 27.62 -22.71 1.35
N LEU A 535 27.66 -23.27 0.13
CA LEU A 535 28.53 -24.41 -0.17
C LEU A 535 30.01 -24.08 0.05
N TYR A 536 30.45 -22.88 -0.32
CA TYR A 536 31.80 -22.39 -0.04
C TYR A 536 32.07 -22.30 1.46
N ALA A 537 31.18 -21.67 2.25
CA ALA A 537 31.34 -21.59 3.70
C ALA A 537 31.37 -22.98 4.35
N ASP A 538 30.40 -23.82 4.03
CA ASP A 538 30.21 -25.10 4.69
C ASP A 538 31.41 -26.05 4.46
N ASN A 539 31.96 -26.03 3.25
CA ASN A 539 33.17 -26.79 2.87
C ASN A 539 34.48 -26.05 3.18
N ASN A 540 34.42 -24.90 3.86
CA ASN A 540 35.57 -24.07 4.24
C ASN A 540 36.46 -23.65 3.05
N MET A 541 35.84 -23.28 1.93
CA MET A 541 36.48 -22.86 0.67
C MET A 541 36.12 -21.41 0.36
N LYS A 542 37.05 -20.62 -0.20
CA LYS A 542 36.77 -19.28 -0.77
C LYS A 542 35.90 -18.39 0.14
N ILE A 543 36.23 -18.30 1.43
CA ILE A 543 35.37 -17.68 2.45
C ILE A 543 35.01 -16.22 2.15
N ASP A 544 35.94 -15.44 1.59
CA ASP A 544 35.64 -14.05 1.21
C ASP A 544 34.68 -13.95 0.02
N GLU A 545 34.81 -14.87 -0.97
CA GLU A 545 33.87 -14.97 -2.10
C GLU A 545 32.49 -15.42 -1.58
N SER A 546 32.44 -16.37 -0.64
CA SER A 546 31.21 -16.81 0.03
C SER A 546 30.44 -15.64 0.64
N LEU A 547 31.10 -14.78 1.42
CA LEU A 547 30.49 -13.59 2.01
C LEU A 547 29.94 -12.65 0.93
N GLY A 548 30.70 -12.40 -0.14
CA GLY A 548 30.24 -11.56 -1.26
C GLY A 548 28.98 -12.10 -1.94
N LEU A 549 28.94 -13.42 -2.19
CA LEU A 549 27.78 -14.08 -2.81
C LEU A 549 26.54 -14.01 -1.90
N ILE A 550 26.69 -14.28 -0.61
CA ILE A 550 25.56 -14.25 0.34
C ILE A 550 25.06 -12.81 0.55
N LEU A 551 25.95 -11.83 0.63
CA LEU A 551 25.56 -10.42 0.69
C LEU A 551 24.81 -10.01 -0.58
N LYS A 552 25.19 -10.50 -1.76
CA LYS A 552 24.44 -10.26 -2.99
C LYS A 552 23.04 -10.89 -2.94
N ALA A 553 22.90 -12.08 -2.36
CA ALA A 553 21.60 -12.71 -2.17
C ALA A 553 20.70 -11.88 -1.23
N LEU A 554 21.24 -11.35 -0.15
CA LEU A 554 20.52 -10.48 0.80
C LEU A 554 20.21 -9.09 0.24
N GLU A 555 21.00 -8.59 -0.72
CA GLU A 555 20.67 -7.38 -1.48
C GLU A 555 19.42 -7.61 -2.36
N LEU A 556 19.33 -8.78 -3.00
CA LEU A 556 18.22 -9.16 -3.88
C LEU A 556 16.95 -9.54 -3.10
N GLU A 557 17.08 -10.24 -1.99
CA GLU A 557 15.99 -10.62 -1.09
C GLU A 557 16.30 -10.18 0.35
N PRO A 558 16.09 -8.89 0.68
CA PRO A 558 16.30 -8.37 2.03
C PRO A 558 15.38 -9.06 3.04
N GLY A 559 15.91 -9.35 4.22
CA GLY A 559 15.13 -9.93 5.32
C GLY A 559 14.88 -11.43 5.21
N ASN A 560 15.56 -12.15 4.31
CA ASN A 560 15.46 -13.61 4.24
C ASN A 560 16.25 -14.27 5.38
N GLY A 561 15.55 -14.97 6.29
CA GLY A 561 16.14 -15.60 7.46
C GLY A 561 17.18 -16.68 7.14
N ALA A 562 16.93 -17.51 6.11
CA ALA A 562 17.85 -18.58 5.71
C ALA A 562 19.16 -18.04 5.10
N TYR A 563 19.09 -16.92 4.38
CA TYR A 563 20.29 -16.28 3.83
C TYR A 563 21.09 -15.57 4.92
N THR A 564 20.38 -15.02 5.92
CA THR A 564 21.00 -14.41 7.10
C THR A 564 21.73 -15.47 7.95
N ASP A 565 21.17 -16.69 8.06
CA ASP A 565 21.88 -17.82 8.67
C ASP A 565 23.15 -18.19 7.88
N SER A 566 23.04 -18.30 6.56
CA SER A 566 24.19 -18.57 5.69
C SER A 566 25.30 -17.53 5.87
N LEU A 567 24.93 -16.25 6.02
CA LEU A 567 25.87 -15.15 6.29
C LEU A 567 26.57 -15.34 7.64
N GLY A 568 25.81 -15.67 8.67
CA GLY A 568 26.32 -15.99 9.99
C GLY A 568 27.30 -17.17 9.97
N TRP A 569 26.97 -18.23 9.22
CA TRP A 569 27.86 -19.38 9.03
C TRP A 569 29.15 -19.03 8.30
N ALA A 570 29.07 -18.19 7.27
CA ALA A 570 30.25 -17.70 6.56
C ALA A 570 31.16 -16.85 7.48
N TYR A 571 30.60 -15.99 8.34
CA TYR A 571 31.38 -15.26 9.36
C TYR A 571 32.02 -16.21 10.39
N TYR A 572 31.30 -17.24 10.83
CA TYR A 572 31.82 -18.25 11.75
C TYR A 572 33.04 -18.98 11.15
N ARG A 573 33.00 -19.29 9.85
CA ARG A 573 34.10 -19.90 9.09
C ARG A 573 35.28 -18.94 8.91
N LYS A 574 35.01 -17.64 8.72
CA LYS A 574 36.03 -16.58 8.71
C LYS A 574 36.71 -16.38 10.06
N GLY A 575 36.07 -16.81 11.15
CA GLY A 575 36.55 -16.60 12.53
C GLY A 575 36.04 -15.30 13.15
N ASP A 576 35.19 -14.54 12.45
CA ASP A 576 34.53 -13.36 13.02
C ASP A 576 33.30 -13.78 13.83
N LEU A 577 33.56 -14.31 15.02
CA LEU A 577 32.53 -14.91 15.87
C LEU A 577 31.49 -13.90 16.36
N LYS A 578 31.86 -12.61 16.46
CA LYS A 578 30.94 -11.55 16.88
C LYS A 578 29.89 -11.31 15.80
N ARG A 579 30.30 -11.05 14.56
CA ARG A 579 29.37 -10.86 13.43
C ARG A 579 28.61 -12.14 13.10
N ALA A 580 29.23 -13.31 13.28
CA ALA A 580 28.55 -14.58 13.15
C ALA A 580 27.35 -14.67 14.10
N LEU A 581 27.57 -14.44 15.40
CA LEU A 581 26.52 -14.53 16.39
C LEU A 581 25.42 -13.49 16.17
N GLU A 582 25.77 -12.24 15.85
CA GLU A 582 24.81 -11.19 15.53
C GLU A 582 23.90 -11.59 14.35
N SER A 583 24.48 -12.10 13.27
CA SER A 583 23.75 -12.54 12.08
C SER A 583 22.86 -13.75 12.37
N LEU A 584 23.37 -14.76 13.07
CA LEU A 584 22.62 -15.97 13.40
C LEU A 584 21.42 -15.69 14.33
N LEU A 585 21.58 -14.80 15.32
CA LEU A 585 20.46 -14.38 16.17
C LEU A 585 19.41 -13.57 15.41
N ALA A 586 19.84 -12.74 14.45
CA ALA A 586 18.91 -12.06 13.55
C ALA A 586 18.14 -13.07 12.68
N ALA A 587 18.81 -14.12 12.18
CA ALA A 587 18.18 -15.20 11.43
C ALA A 587 17.12 -15.96 12.27
N GLU A 588 17.43 -16.31 13.53
CA GLU A 588 16.46 -16.90 14.47
C GLU A 588 15.21 -16.03 14.58
N GLU A 589 15.39 -14.72 14.79
CA GLU A 589 14.28 -13.80 15.01
C GLU A 589 13.40 -13.61 13.77
N ILE A 590 14.00 -13.55 12.58
CA ILE A 590 13.29 -13.47 11.30
C ILE A 590 12.45 -14.74 11.10
N LEU A 591 13.07 -15.92 11.18
CA LEU A 591 12.38 -17.20 10.95
C LEU A 591 11.28 -17.46 11.98
N ARG A 592 11.48 -17.04 13.23
CA ARG A 592 10.45 -17.11 14.28
C ARG A 592 9.23 -16.26 13.93
N LYS A 593 9.42 -15.04 13.41
CA LYS A 593 8.33 -14.16 12.96
C LYS A 593 7.59 -14.73 11.75
N GLU A 594 8.31 -15.43 10.88
CA GLU A 594 7.74 -16.14 9.72
C GLU A 594 7.08 -17.48 10.09
N ASN A 595 7.08 -17.86 11.37
CA ASN A 595 6.60 -19.16 11.86
C ASN A 595 7.29 -20.34 11.15
N SER A 596 8.57 -20.17 10.82
CA SER A 596 9.43 -21.09 10.06
C SER A 596 10.77 -21.38 10.77
N PRO A 597 10.80 -21.63 12.11
CA PRO A 597 12.06 -21.90 12.81
C PRO A 597 12.81 -23.10 12.19
N ASP A 598 14.15 -23.05 12.19
CA ASP A 598 15.00 -24.09 11.61
C ASP A 598 16.02 -24.63 12.63
N PRO A 599 16.07 -25.95 12.88
CA PRO A 599 17.06 -26.56 13.79
C PRO A 599 18.52 -26.31 13.39
N VAL A 600 18.82 -26.11 12.11
CA VAL A 600 20.19 -25.85 11.63
C VAL A 600 20.71 -24.52 12.15
N VAL A 601 19.85 -23.48 12.17
CA VAL A 601 20.19 -22.16 12.71
C VAL A 601 20.55 -22.27 14.19
N TYR A 602 19.78 -23.04 14.95
CA TYR A 602 20.10 -23.31 16.36
C TYR A 602 21.41 -24.07 16.55
N ASP A 603 21.73 -25.01 15.66
CA ASP A 603 23.03 -25.71 15.69
C ASP A 603 24.19 -24.74 15.43
N HIS A 604 24.08 -23.89 14.40
CA HIS A 604 25.08 -22.86 14.08
C HIS A 604 25.27 -21.86 15.23
N ILE A 605 24.18 -21.42 15.88
CA ILE A 605 24.26 -20.55 17.07
C ILE A 605 25.00 -21.27 18.21
N GLY A 606 24.66 -22.54 18.46
CA GLY A 606 25.32 -23.35 19.48
C GLY A 606 26.82 -23.50 19.23
N ASP A 607 27.21 -23.82 17.99
CA ASP A 607 28.61 -23.92 17.57
C ASP A 607 29.36 -22.59 17.73
N THR A 608 28.70 -21.48 17.43
CA THR A 608 29.28 -20.14 17.58
C THR A 608 29.48 -19.79 19.06
N TYR A 609 28.52 -20.07 19.93
CA TYR A 609 28.67 -19.89 21.38
C TYR A 609 29.78 -20.75 21.97
N LEU A 610 29.92 -22.01 21.50
CA LEU A 610 31.01 -22.87 21.93
C LEU A 610 32.37 -22.25 21.59
N LYS A 611 32.58 -21.78 20.36
CA LYS A 611 33.84 -21.12 19.97
C LYS A 611 34.12 -19.83 20.75
N LEU A 612 33.07 -19.15 21.23
CA LEU A 612 33.17 -17.99 22.12
C LEU A 612 33.43 -18.37 23.60
N GLY A 613 33.50 -19.66 23.93
CA GLY A 613 33.69 -20.14 25.30
C GLY A 613 32.41 -20.16 26.16
N ARG A 614 31.25 -19.85 25.57
CA ARG A 614 29.95 -19.76 26.27
C ARG A 614 29.21 -21.10 26.22
N ILE A 615 29.69 -22.08 26.99
CA ILE A 615 29.21 -23.47 26.95
C ILE A 615 27.72 -23.59 27.34
N VAL A 616 27.26 -22.84 28.34
CA VAL A 616 25.86 -22.89 28.80
C VAL A 616 24.90 -22.45 27.70
N ASP A 617 25.23 -21.37 26.99
CA ASP A 617 24.43 -20.88 25.86
C ASP A 617 24.48 -21.85 24.67
N ALA A 618 25.65 -22.44 24.41
CA ALA A 618 25.78 -23.47 23.38
C ALA A 618 24.85 -24.66 23.63
N LEU A 619 24.84 -25.20 24.85
CA LEU A 619 23.95 -26.29 25.25
C LEU A 619 22.47 -25.91 25.12
N LYS A 620 22.09 -24.68 25.51
CA LYS A 620 20.73 -24.18 25.35
C LYS A 620 20.26 -24.25 23.89
N TYR A 621 21.10 -23.78 22.96
CA TYR A 621 20.75 -23.75 21.54
C TYR A 621 20.81 -25.11 20.87
N TRP A 622 21.79 -25.96 21.20
CA TRP A 622 21.79 -27.35 20.71
C TRP A 622 20.59 -28.15 21.22
N ASN A 623 20.16 -27.95 22.47
CA ASN A 623 18.94 -28.59 22.97
C ASN A 623 17.70 -28.13 22.19
N LYS A 624 17.54 -26.82 21.93
CA LYS A 624 16.47 -26.32 21.03
C LYS A 624 16.52 -26.99 19.65
N SER A 625 17.71 -27.11 19.06
CA SER A 625 17.90 -27.79 17.76
C SER A 625 17.41 -29.25 17.83
N ASN A 626 17.81 -29.98 18.87
CA ASN A 626 17.50 -31.41 19.01
C ASN A 626 16.03 -31.68 19.37
N GLU A 627 15.38 -30.77 20.09
CA GLU A 627 13.93 -30.80 20.37
C GLU A 627 13.11 -30.71 19.08
N MET A 628 13.57 -29.93 18.10
CA MET A 628 12.91 -29.80 16.80
C MET A 628 13.19 -31.00 15.88
N LYS A 629 14.46 -31.38 15.75
CA LYS A 629 14.87 -32.51 14.92
C LYS A 629 16.09 -33.18 15.51
N LYS A 630 15.90 -34.43 15.97
CA LYS A 630 17.00 -35.22 16.52
C LYS A 630 18.12 -35.41 15.50
N SER A 631 19.34 -35.10 15.91
CA SER A 631 20.55 -35.23 15.09
C SER A 631 21.66 -35.86 15.90
N ALA A 632 22.21 -36.98 15.41
CA ALA A 632 23.30 -37.68 16.09
C ALA A 632 24.53 -36.78 16.29
N SER A 633 24.77 -35.84 15.37
CA SER A 633 25.85 -34.84 15.50
C SER A 633 25.60 -33.92 16.70
N VAL A 634 24.40 -33.35 16.79
CA VAL A 634 24.02 -32.41 17.87
C VAL A 634 23.95 -33.13 19.22
N GLU A 635 23.39 -34.35 19.27
CA GLU A 635 23.36 -35.17 20.49
C GLU A 635 24.76 -35.48 21.01
N SER A 636 25.71 -35.76 20.11
CA SER A 636 27.12 -35.95 20.47
C SER A 636 27.74 -34.69 21.06
N LYS A 637 27.45 -33.50 20.48
CA LYS A 637 27.88 -32.21 21.03
C LYS A 637 27.31 -32.00 22.44
N ILE A 638 26.00 -32.20 22.63
CA ILE A 638 25.33 -32.05 23.93
C ILE A 638 25.94 -32.99 24.97
N LYS A 639 26.11 -34.28 24.66
CA LYS A 639 26.69 -35.26 25.58
C LYS A 639 28.12 -34.91 25.98
N LYS A 640 28.93 -34.44 25.02
CA LYS A 640 30.34 -34.09 25.24
C LYS A 640 30.53 -32.88 26.15
N PHE A 641 29.66 -31.87 26.02
CA PHE A 641 29.79 -30.61 26.76
C PHE A 641 28.84 -30.47 27.95
N GLY A 642 27.79 -31.29 28.03
CA GLY A 642 26.83 -31.31 29.15
C GLY A 642 27.43 -31.86 30.45
N ASN A 643 28.45 -32.71 30.36
CA ASN A 643 29.13 -33.29 31.52
C ASN A 643 30.24 -32.40 32.11
N LYS A 644 30.45 -31.18 31.60
CA LYS A 644 31.51 -30.25 32.02
C LYS A 644 31.00 -29.12 32.95
N GLN A 645 29.85 -29.30 33.59
CA GLN A 645 29.29 -28.36 34.57
C GLN A 645 29.99 -28.43 35.91
#